data_AF-A0A0S7BV43-F1
#
_entry.id   AF-A0A0S7BV43-F1
#
_cell.length_a   1.000
_cell.length_b   1.000
_cell.length_c   1.000
_cell.angle_alpha   90.00
_cell.angle_beta   90.00
_cell.angle_gamma   90.00
#
_symmetry.space_group_name_H-M   'P 1'
#
loop_
_entity.id
_entity.type
_entity.pdbx_description
1 polymer ?
#
loop_
_entity_poly.entity_id
_entity_poly.type
_entity_poly.pdbx_seq_one_letter_code
_entity_poly.pdbx_strand_id
1 'polypeptide(L)'
;MTETIQPAAKQRKRYSFSYQEKWIPFILLIFTVFTYVPLIHTLGFYWDDWPMLWFDVTQGPQGFADAFTSDRPFLGYLYQLTGAIIGTEPLYWQILTVVFRWLVSCAFWWMLKLLWPEHKETSFWTAILLTVYSGFKQMPIAYVWGNALIMLFAYELSYGMMLKAITSAEKSDWKRYAAWTIPGVICYTFCTISTEYYTGLDLIRIVMIWIFLDQMDSFRKMTFQKKIIKSLLHWVPYLVPLAIFMFWRVFIFQFPSYQPVLISQLQTEPVKAVLGVLIRAIGDAYTAFWGAWTEFFSFPKAADFATISGKLFWIFVAAGFVVSILTLSGLRLSNGLQQNEEPDRKKRQARWIINLFVLGTAAVIFPGVPYWVTSLSPSLEFPKERWLSAYMFGSSILMAGLITHFIRTRKQQIVVISLFIAMAIGGNILNANSFRRDWQSQREFINQLYTRIPGFQAPMYLLTDFNSLSYETDNSLTGMVNLALASESSSLDLPLSVGFYDVRFKSSNEKLEAGEPIYQGFRSANFSGSVSDVVAYFYSPPGCLRILDPKQHEDLPIFPDSFYEFIKYSNPSNILSSGNAIPFVQEKIFKKPIEKNWCYYFELADLARQNEDWEKIAALGDQSIPYFSAGDASEYILFIEAYAHNNQWEKVIPLIDLIHQKDQKLDAPLCPILQRLFTENLPDNSSMRNNAAVAINKIGCNAYTQ
;
A
#
# COMPACT_ATOMS: atom_id res chain seq x y z
N MET A 1 -54.84 47.56 -42.99
CA MET A 1 -54.42 47.56 -41.57
C MET A 1 -53.90 46.18 -41.28
N THR A 2 -52.58 46.07 -41.23
CA THR A 2 -51.82 44.81 -41.25
C THR A 2 -51.60 44.38 -39.80
N GLU A 3 -52.14 43.22 -39.41
CA GLU A 3 -51.94 42.62 -38.09
C GLU A 3 -50.48 42.16 -37.92
N THR A 4 -49.77 42.80 -37.00
CA THR A 4 -48.46 42.34 -36.52
C THR A 4 -48.63 41.15 -35.59
N ILE A 5 -48.34 39.96 -36.10
CA ILE A 5 -48.20 38.73 -35.31
C ILE A 5 -46.87 38.79 -34.54
N GLN A 6 -46.93 38.81 -33.20
CA GLN A 6 -45.77 38.60 -32.33
C GLN A 6 -45.30 37.13 -32.39
N PRO A 7 -43.99 36.85 -32.52
CA PRO A 7 -43.51 35.47 -32.46
C PRO A 7 -43.49 34.97 -31.01
N ALA A 8 -44.13 33.83 -30.79
CA ALA A 8 -44.12 33.10 -29.53
C ALA A 8 -42.67 32.77 -29.10
N ALA A 9 -42.29 33.20 -27.89
CA ALA A 9 -41.02 32.86 -27.28
C ALA A 9 -40.92 31.33 -27.09
N LYS A 10 -40.08 30.69 -27.90
CA LYS A 10 -39.69 29.28 -27.76
C LYS A 10 -39.03 29.09 -26.38
N GLN A 11 -39.79 28.62 -25.39
CA GLN A 11 -39.22 28.10 -24.15
C GLN A 11 -38.32 26.91 -24.50
N ARG A 12 -37.00 27.14 -24.57
CA ARG A 12 -36.01 26.07 -24.56
C ARG A 12 -36.18 25.32 -23.24
N LYS A 13 -36.82 24.14 -23.28
CA LYS A 13 -36.75 23.16 -22.20
C LYS A 13 -35.26 22.85 -21.97
N ARG A 14 -34.63 23.53 -21.00
CA ARG A 14 -33.34 23.10 -20.46
C ARG A 14 -33.60 21.77 -19.75
N TYR A 15 -33.15 20.68 -20.34
CA TYR A 15 -33.06 19.40 -19.65
C TYR A 15 -32.07 19.59 -18.49
N SER A 16 -32.57 19.89 -17.29
CA SER A 16 -31.75 19.94 -16.08
C SER A 16 -31.66 18.55 -15.49
N PHE A 17 -30.48 17.93 -15.56
CA PHE A 17 -30.20 16.69 -14.82
C PHE A 17 -30.44 16.94 -13.33
N SER A 18 -31.30 16.14 -12.70
CA SER A 18 -31.59 16.35 -11.29
C SER A 18 -32.12 15.10 -10.58
N TYR A 19 -31.72 14.94 -9.32
CA TYR A 19 -32.05 13.76 -8.51
C TYR A 19 -32.32 14.13 -7.04
N GLN A 20 -32.95 13.17 -6.34
CA GLN A 20 -33.29 13.26 -4.92
C GLN A 20 -32.20 12.64 -4.03
N GLU A 21 -32.20 13.03 -2.77
CA GLU A 21 -31.27 12.57 -1.73
C GLU A 21 -31.11 11.05 -1.60
N LYS A 22 -32.17 10.27 -1.88
CA LYS A 22 -32.13 8.79 -1.83
C LYS A 22 -31.10 8.16 -2.80
N TRP A 23 -30.66 8.91 -3.81
CA TRP A 23 -29.67 8.46 -4.79
C TRP A 23 -28.22 8.71 -4.34
N ILE A 24 -27.99 9.40 -3.21
CA ILE A 24 -26.63 9.72 -2.76
C ILE A 24 -25.77 8.46 -2.56
N PRO A 25 -26.24 7.38 -1.90
CA PRO A 25 -25.45 6.15 -1.80
C PRO A 25 -25.01 5.58 -3.16
N PHE A 26 -25.89 5.63 -4.17
CA PHE A 26 -25.57 5.20 -5.52
C PHE A 26 -24.55 6.14 -6.21
N ILE A 27 -24.61 7.44 -5.96
CA ILE A 27 -23.61 8.38 -6.48
C ILE A 27 -22.26 8.18 -5.82
N LEU A 28 -22.22 7.95 -4.50
CA LEU A 28 -20.99 7.57 -3.80
C LEU A 28 -20.41 6.26 -4.37
N LEU A 29 -21.26 5.30 -4.77
CA LEU A 29 -20.81 4.09 -5.46
C LEU A 29 -20.17 4.43 -6.80
N ILE A 30 -20.78 5.33 -7.60
CA ILE A 30 -20.19 5.78 -8.87
C ILE A 30 -18.80 6.39 -8.64
N PHE A 31 -18.64 7.28 -7.66
CA PHE A 31 -17.33 7.87 -7.35
C PHE A 31 -16.32 6.81 -6.88
N THR A 32 -16.76 5.87 -6.05
CA THR A 32 -15.90 4.77 -5.58
C THR A 32 -15.43 3.90 -6.75
N VAL A 33 -16.36 3.46 -7.60
CA VAL A 33 -16.06 2.66 -8.80
C VAL A 33 -15.14 3.42 -9.73
N PHE A 34 -15.47 4.68 -10.03
CA PHE A 34 -14.67 5.50 -10.94
C PHE A 34 -13.24 5.74 -10.45
N THR A 35 -13.04 5.78 -9.13
CA THR A 35 -11.72 6.04 -8.51
C THR A 35 -10.87 4.77 -8.39
N TYR A 36 -11.44 3.65 -7.94
CA TYR A 36 -10.66 2.49 -7.49
C TYR A 36 -10.81 1.24 -8.37
N VAL A 37 -11.84 1.14 -9.20
CA VAL A 37 -12.08 -0.04 -10.05
C VAL A 37 -11.29 -0.07 -11.37
N PRO A 38 -10.87 1.05 -12.02
CA PRO A 38 -10.32 0.99 -13.37
C PRO A 38 -9.13 0.05 -13.58
N LEU A 39 -8.29 -0.14 -12.56
CA LEU A 39 -7.11 -1.03 -12.61
C LEU A 39 -7.28 -2.30 -11.77
N ILE A 40 -8.47 -2.58 -11.23
CA ILE A 40 -8.67 -3.60 -10.19
C ILE A 40 -8.23 -5.01 -10.60
N HIS A 41 -8.43 -5.39 -11.87
CA HIS A 41 -8.04 -6.70 -12.41
C HIS A 41 -6.52 -6.86 -12.64
N THR A 42 -5.77 -5.77 -12.51
CA THR A 42 -4.32 -5.74 -12.72
C THR A 42 -3.54 -5.53 -11.42
N LEU A 43 -4.25 -5.51 -10.29
CA LEU A 43 -3.68 -5.46 -8.94
C LEU A 43 -3.63 -6.86 -8.34
N GLY A 44 -2.63 -7.12 -7.51
CA GLY A 44 -2.48 -8.36 -6.76
C GLY A 44 -2.46 -8.16 -5.25
N PHE A 45 -1.59 -8.92 -4.59
CA PHE A 45 -1.27 -8.79 -3.18
C PHE A 45 0.04 -8.02 -3.01
N TYR A 46 0.13 -7.26 -1.91
CA TYR A 46 1.29 -6.44 -1.62
C TYR A 46 1.57 -6.43 -0.14
N TRP A 47 2.83 -6.27 0.22
CA TRP A 47 3.27 -6.02 1.60
C TRP A 47 2.70 -7.07 2.58
N ASP A 48 2.06 -6.63 3.66
CA ASP A 48 1.46 -7.49 4.68
C ASP A 48 0.36 -8.43 4.13
N ASP A 49 -0.16 -8.24 2.91
CA ASP A 49 -1.06 -9.21 2.28
C ASP A 49 -0.38 -10.57 2.06
N TRP A 50 0.92 -10.59 1.76
CA TRP A 50 1.66 -11.84 1.50
C TRP A 50 1.81 -12.72 2.74
N PRO A 51 2.22 -12.19 3.91
CA PRO A 51 2.14 -12.91 5.17
C PRO A 51 0.73 -13.41 5.50
N MET A 52 -0.31 -12.58 5.31
CA MET A 52 -1.69 -13.01 5.57
C MET A 52 -2.09 -14.19 4.69
N LEU A 53 -1.77 -14.11 3.39
CA LEU A 53 -2.01 -15.20 2.46
C LEU A 53 -1.20 -16.46 2.83
N TRP A 54 0.05 -16.31 3.29
CA TRP A 54 0.86 -17.44 3.73
C TRP A 54 0.21 -18.18 4.90
N PHE A 55 -0.29 -17.48 5.92
CA PHE A 55 -1.01 -18.11 7.03
C PHE A 55 -2.27 -18.84 6.54
N ASP A 56 -3.07 -18.20 5.68
CA ASP A 56 -4.31 -18.77 5.15
C ASP A 56 -4.07 -20.06 4.36
N VAL A 57 -3.03 -20.07 3.52
CA VAL A 57 -2.72 -21.21 2.64
C VAL A 57 -2.05 -22.35 3.39
N THR A 58 -1.07 -22.06 4.25
CA THR A 58 -0.22 -23.10 4.87
C THR A 58 -0.77 -23.63 6.20
N GLN A 59 -1.43 -22.77 6.98
CA GLN A 59 -1.98 -23.09 8.29
C GLN A 59 -3.52 -23.19 8.28
N GLY A 60 -4.15 -22.79 7.18
CA GLY A 60 -5.60 -22.62 7.10
C GLY A 60 -6.10 -21.41 7.89
N PRO A 61 -7.42 -21.15 7.86
CA PRO A 61 -8.01 -20.00 8.56
C PRO A 61 -7.74 -19.97 10.07
N GLN A 62 -7.45 -21.11 10.70
CA GLN A 62 -7.13 -21.17 12.13
C GLN A 62 -5.74 -20.57 12.45
N GLY A 63 -4.79 -20.58 11.50
CA GLY A 63 -3.46 -20.03 11.69
C GLY A 63 -3.44 -18.53 11.99
N PHE A 64 -4.49 -17.80 11.62
CA PHE A 64 -4.67 -16.40 11.98
C PHE A 64 -4.85 -16.20 13.49
N ALA A 65 -5.50 -17.13 14.19
CA ALA A 65 -5.62 -17.04 15.64
C ALA A 65 -4.23 -17.05 16.28
N ASP A 66 -3.36 -17.98 15.88
CA ASP A 66 -2.00 -18.09 16.42
C ASP A 66 -1.14 -16.90 16.02
N ALA A 67 -1.21 -16.44 14.77
CA ALA A 67 -0.44 -15.31 14.24
C ALA A 67 -0.76 -13.96 14.89
N PHE A 68 -1.96 -13.82 15.47
CA PHE A 68 -2.43 -12.59 16.10
C PHE A 68 -2.70 -12.71 17.61
N THR A 69 -2.54 -13.90 18.20
CA THR A 69 -2.79 -14.09 19.64
C THR A 69 -1.88 -13.22 20.50
N SER A 70 -0.66 -12.92 20.04
CA SER A 70 0.31 -12.10 20.78
C SER A 70 0.08 -10.59 20.70
N ASP A 71 -0.68 -10.10 19.72
CA ASP A 71 -0.91 -8.65 19.54
C ASP A 71 -2.39 -8.25 19.45
N ARG A 72 -3.21 -8.91 18.63
CA ARG A 72 -4.59 -8.51 18.28
C ARG A 72 -5.49 -9.74 18.04
N PRO A 73 -5.79 -10.56 19.06
CA PRO A 73 -6.56 -11.81 18.92
C PRO A 73 -7.92 -11.64 18.21
N PHE A 74 -8.65 -10.56 18.50
CA PHE A 74 -9.95 -10.30 17.86
C PHE A 74 -9.84 -9.99 16.36
N LEU A 75 -8.73 -9.37 15.95
CA LEU A 75 -8.43 -9.18 14.53
C LEU A 75 -8.11 -10.51 13.85
N GLY A 76 -7.44 -11.43 14.54
CA GLY A 76 -7.21 -12.80 14.08
C GLY A 76 -8.50 -13.53 13.72
N TYR A 77 -9.55 -13.43 14.54
CA TYR A 77 -10.86 -14.02 14.23
C TYR A 77 -11.54 -13.38 13.01
N LEU A 78 -11.35 -12.09 12.79
CA LEU A 78 -11.85 -11.43 11.58
C LEU A 78 -11.12 -11.93 10.34
N TYR A 79 -9.79 -12.10 10.39
CA TYR A 79 -9.01 -12.70 9.32
C TYR A 79 -9.41 -14.15 9.06
N GLN A 80 -9.62 -14.95 10.10
CA GLN A 80 -10.13 -16.32 9.98
C GLN A 80 -11.47 -16.37 9.23
N LEU A 81 -12.42 -15.51 9.60
CA LEU A 81 -13.73 -15.47 8.96
C LEU A 81 -13.63 -15.00 7.49
N THR A 82 -12.86 -13.94 7.25
CA THR A 82 -12.76 -13.36 5.91
C THR A 82 -11.92 -14.23 4.97
N GLY A 83 -10.81 -14.81 5.43
CA GLY A 83 -10.02 -15.81 4.69
C GLY A 83 -10.87 -17.01 4.28
N ALA A 84 -11.66 -17.57 5.20
CA ALA A 84 -12.56 -18.70 4.91
C ALA A 84 -13.65 -18.38 3.87
N ILE A 85 -14.12 -17.13 3.80
CA ILE A 85 -15.20 -16.72 2.88
C ILE A 85 -14.66 -16.28 1.52
N ILE A 86 -13.58 -15.49 1.52
CA ILE A 86 -13.04 -14.82 0.32
C ILE A 86 -12.00 -15.69 -0.39
N GLY A 87 -11.22 -16.47 0.37
CA GLY A 87 -10.16 -17.33 -0.14
C GLY A 87 -8.94 -16.55 -0.66
N THR A 88 -8.22 -17.16 -1.60
CA THR A 88 -6.88 -16.71 -2.04
C THR A 88 -6.88 -15.81 -3.27
N GLU A 89 -8.05 -15.39 -3.76
CA GLU A 89 -8.20 -14.69 -5.03
C GLU A 89 -8.00 -13.17 -4.86
N PRO A 90 -6.95 -12.56 -5.46
CA PRO A 90 -6.66 -11.14 -5.26
C PRO A 90 -7.85 -10.23 -5.63
N LEU A 91 -8.51 -10.52 -6.76
CA LEU A 91 -9.64 -9.72 -7.24
C LEU A 91 -10.79 -9.65 -6.21
N TYR A 92 -11.07 -10.73 -5.48
CA TYR A 92 -12.16 -10.75 -4.51
C TYR A 92 -11.84 -9.84 -3.31
N TRP A 93 -10.59 -9.84 -2.84
CA TRP A 93 -10.09 -8.91 -1.83
C TRP A 93 -10.14 -7.45 -2.28
N GLN A 94 -9.74 -7.18 -3.53
CA GLN A 94 -9.83 -5.84 -4.10
C GLN A 94 -11.29 -5.35 -4.15
N ILE A 95 -12.23 -6.21 -4.60
CA ILE A 95 -13.66 -5.89 -4.62
C ILE A 95 -14.18 -5.63 -3.20
N LEU A 96 -13.84 -6.48 -2.23
CA LEU A 96 -14.22 -6.30 -0.83
C LEU A 96 -13.78 -4.94 -0.29
N THR A 97 -12.51 -4.58 -0.53
CA THR A 97 -11.92 -3.30 -0.10
C THR A 97 -12.64 -2.11 -0.71
N VAL A 98 -12.95 -2.16 -2.01
CA VAL A 98 -13.72 -1.12 -2.72
C VAL A 98 -15.15 -1.02 -2.18
N VAL A 99 -15.82 -2.15 -1.94
CA VAL A 99 -17.18 -2.17 -1.37
C VAL A 99 -17.19 -1.54 0.02
N PHE A 100 -16.24 -1.89 0.89
CA PHE A 100 -16.20 -1.32 2.23
C PHE A 100 -15.76 0.15 2.23
N ARG A 101 -14.94 0.60 1.27
CA ARG A 101 -14.68 2.05 1.05
C ARG A 101 -15.96 2.82 0.73
N TRP A 102 -16.81 2.24 -0.13
CA TRP A 102 -18.12 2.80 -0.44
C TRP A 102 -19.06 2.80 0.79
N LEU A 103 -19.09 1.71 1.56
CA LEU A 103 -19.94 1.59 2.75
C LEU A 103 -19.51 2.56 3.87
N VAL A 104 -18.20 2.74 4.10
CA VAL A 104 -17.67 3.78 5.01
C VAL A 104 -18.15 5.16 4.57
N SER A 105 -18.09 5.47 3.28
CA SER A 105 -18.56 6.74 2.72
C SER A 105 -20.07 6.94 2.92
N CYS A 106 -20.85 5.87 2.78
CA CYS A 106 -22.30 5.90 3.03
C CYS A 106 -22.63 6.10 4.51
N ALA A 107 -21.94 5.41 5.42
CA ALA A 107 -22.10 5.57 6.86
C ALA A 107 -21.74 6.99 7.30
N PHE A 108 -20.65 7.53 6.76
CA PHE A 108 -20.21 8.90 7.02
C PHE A 108 -21.21 9.94 6.52
N TRP A 109 -21.71 9.79 5.28
CA TRP A 109 -22.79 10.64 4.77
C TRP A 109 -24.03 10.58 5.66
N TRP A 110 -24.44 9.38 6.09
CA TRP A 110 -25.59 9.19 6.97
C TRP A 110 -25.39 9.87 8.31
N MET A 111 -24.21 9.74 8.92
CA MET A 111 -23.82 10.42 10.15
C MET A 111 -23.89 11.95 9.97
N LEU A 112 -23.26 12.50 8.93
CA LEU A 112 -23.26 13.95 8.67
C LEU A 112 -24.67 14.51 8.39
N LYS A 113 -25.53 13.74 7.75
CA LYS A 113 -26.93 14.10 7.53
C LYS A 113 -27.72 14.16 8.84
N LEU A 114 -27.46 13.22 9.76
CA LEU A 114 -28.08 13.25 11.09
C LEU A 114 -27.54 14.41 11.91
N LEU A 115 -26.24 14.68 11.81
CA LEU A 115 -25.60 15.78 12.52
C LEU A 115 -26.07 17.14 12.01
N TRP A 116 -26.22 17.35 10.69
CA TRP A 116 -26.65 18.62 10.11
C TRP A 116 -27.77 18.43 9.08
N PRO A 117 -29.02 18.21 9.51
CA PRO A 117 -30.15 17.91 8.63
C PRO A 117 -30.51 19.05 7.66
N GLU A 118 -30.12 20.29 7.99
CA GLU A 118 -30.35 21.48 7.18
C GLU A 118 -29.26 21.73 6.12
N HIS A 119 -28.08 21.13 6.27
CA HIS A 119 -26.90 21.37 5.43
C HIS A 119 -26.52 20.16 4.59
N LYS A 120 -27.54 19.51 4.01
CA LYS A 120 -27.41 18.23 3.27
C LYS A 120 -26.45 18.28 2.09
N GLU A 121 -26.38 19.43 1.40
CA GLU A 121 -25.49 19.61 0.25
C GLU A 121 -24.02 19.55 0.68
N THR A 122 -23.65 20.27 1.74
CA THR A 122 -22.29 20.20 2.29
C THR A 122 -21.99 18.82 2.85
N SER A 123 -22.93 18.17 3.56
CA SER A 123 -22.75 16.78 4.02
C SER A 123 -22.49 15.81 2.86
N PHE A 124 -23.12 16.02 1.71
CA PHE A 124 -22.87 15.24 0.50
C PHE A 124 -21.49 15.54 -0.11
N TRP A 125 -21.09 16.80 -0.19
CA TRP A 125 -19.75 17.19 -0.65
C TRP A 125 -18.65 16.56 0.21
N THR A 126 -18.79 16.65 1.54
CA THR A 126 -17.85 16.06 2.50
C THR A 126 -17.75 14.54 2.33
N ALA A 127 -18.88 13.87 2.06
CA ALA A 127 -18.87 12.43 1.82
C ALA A 127 -18.15 12.04 0.52
N ILE A 128 -18.32 12.79 -0.58
CA ILE A 128 -17.56 12.53 -1.81
C ILE A 128 -16.07 12.78 -1.59
N LEU A 129 -15.70 13.86 -0.88
CA LEU A 129 -14.31 14.13 -0.50
C LEU A 129 -13.72 12.95 0.27
N LEU A 130 -14.44 12.40 1.25
CA LEU A 130 -14.01 11.20 1.96
C LEU A 130 -13.82 10.02 1.00
N THR A 131 -14.77 9.78 0.10
CA THR A 131 -14.71 8.67 -0.87
C THR A 131 -13.42 8.70 -1.69
N VAL A 132 -13.03 9.86 -2.19
CA VAL A 132 -11.88 10.03 -3.10
C VAL A 132 -10.59 10.45 -2.40
N TYR A 133 -10.58 10.56 -1.06
CA TYR A 133 -9.44 11.07 -0.31
C TYR A 133 -8.14 10.36 -0.69
N SER A 134 -7.18 11.11 -1.24
CA SER A 134 -5.94 10.60 -1.83
C SER A 134 -4.76 10.49 -0.87
N GLY A 135 -4.90 10.94 0.38
CA GLY A 135 -3.85 10.79 1.39
C GLY A 135 -3.67 9.33 1.81
N PHE A 136 -4.74 8.55 1.87
CA PHE A 136 -4.67 7.12 2.13
C PHE A 136 -4.49 6.34 0.82
N LYS A 137 -3.27 5.88 0.55
CA LYS A 137 -2.88 5.28 -0.75
C LYS A 137 -2.86 3.74 -0.76
N GLN A 138 -3.17 3.09 0.35
CA GLN A 138 -3.01 1.64 0.50
C GLN A 138 -4.27 0.85 0.15
N MET A 139 -5.21 1.44 -0.60
CA MET A 139 -6.36 0.70 -1.16
C MET A 139 -5.95 -0.57 -1.94
N PRO A 140 -4.82 -0.61 -2.69
CA PRO A 140 -4.37 -1.83 -3.36
C PRO A 140 -3.89 -2.95 -2.41
N ILE A 141 -3.54 -2.65 -1.16
CA ILE A 141 -3.10 -3.64 -0.15
C ILE A 141 -4.36 -4.25 0.49
N ALA A 142 -5.06 -5.06 -0.30
CA ALA A 142 -6.48 -5.32 -0.13
C ALA A 142 -6.81 -6.39 0.92
N TYR A 143 -5.91 -7.34 1.20
CA TYR A 143 -6.18 -8.36 2.23
C TYR A 143 -6.24 -7.68 3.60
N VAL A 144 -5.23 -6.86 3.90
CA VAL A 144 -5.14 -6.14 5.18
C VAL A 144 -6.15 -5.00 5.25
N TRP A 145 -6.22 -4.14 4.24
CA TRP A 145 -7.10 -2.97 4.30
C TRP A 145 -8.57 -3.28 4.02
N GLY A 146 -8.89 -4.39 3.36
CA GLY A 146 -10.25 -4.91 3.30
C GLY A 146 -10.79 -5.17 4.70
N ASN A 147 -10.04 -5.89 5.52
CA ASN A 147 -10.35 -6.12 6.94
C ASN A 147 -10.40 -4.81 7.75
N ALA A 148 -9.44 -3.91 7.54
CA ALA A 148 -9.42 -2.62 8.22
C ALA A 148 -10.65 -1.74 7.89
N LEU A 149 -11.13 -1.77 6.64
CA LEU A 149 -12.30 -1.02 6.21
C LEU A 149 -13.62 -1.65 6.68
N ILE A 150 -13.69 -2.97 6.89
CA ILE A 150 -14.81 -3.63 7.57
C ILE A 150 -14.96 -3.07 8.99
N MET A 151 -13.85 -3.04 9.74
CA MET A 151 -13.82 -2.47 11.09
C MET A 151 -14.16 -0.98 11.07
N LEU A 152 -13.60 -0.22 10.13
CA LEU A 152 -13.86 1.22 10.02
C LEU A 152 -15.31 1.52 9.64
N PHE A 153 -15.95 0.69 8.82
CA PHE A 153 -17.37 0.81 8.51
C PHE A 153 -18.23 0.64 9.77
N ALA A 154 -17.98 -0.41 10.56
CA ALA A 154 -18.68 -0.62 11.83
C ALA A 154 -18.46 0.56 12.79
N TYR A 155 -17.22 1.07 12.86
CA TYR A 155 -16.89 2.24 13.66
C TYR A 155 -17.69 3.48 13.22
N GLU A 156 -17.72 3.82 11.93
CA GLU A 156 -18.45 4.98 11.43
C GLU A 156 -19.97 4.82 11.61
N LEU A 157 -20.50 3.61 11.38
CA LEU A 157 -21.91 3.29 11.60
C LEU A 157 -22.34 3.57 13.06
N SER A 158 -21.44 3.31 14.01
CA SER A 158 -21.70 3.56 15.42
C SER A 158 -21.95 5.04 15.74
N TYR A 159 -21.38 5.99 14.98
CA TYR A 159 -21.65 7.41 15.16
C TYR A 159 -23.07 7.77 14.75
N GLY A 160 -23.54 7.30 13.59
CA GLY A 160 -24.92 7.54 13.17
C GLY A 160 -25.95 6.92 14.13
N MET A 161 -25.66 5.72 14.66
CA MET A 161 -26.48 5.07 15.68
C MET A 161 -26.48 5.84 17.00
N MET A 162 -25.33 6.38 17.43
CA MET A 162 -25.22 7.25 18.61
C MET A 162 -26.13 8.47 18.48
N LEU A 163 -26.11 9.17 17.34
CA LEU A 163 -26.97 10.35 17.12
C LEU A 163 -28.47 9.98 17.13
N LYS A 164 -28.84 8.82 16.59
CA LYS A 164 -30.21 8.29 16.68
C LYS A 164 -30.61 7.96 18.12
N ALA A 165 -29.72 7.34 18.90
CA ALA A 165 -29.95 7.04 20.30
C ALA A 165 -30.20 8.32 21.10
N ILE A 166 -29.35 9.34 20.94
CA ILE A 166 -29.53 10.64 21.60
C ILE A 166 -30.88 11.25 21.24
N THR A 167 -31.25 11.25 19.95
CA THR A 167 -32.57 11.75 19.50
C THR A 167 -33.73 11.04 20.21
N SER A 168 -33.63 9.73 20.42
CA SER A 168 -34.65 8.93 21.12
C SER A 168 -34.68 9.21 22.62
N ALA A 169 -33.52 9.33 23.26
CA ALA A 169 -33.41 9.67 24.68
C ALA A 169 -34.01 11.05 24.99
N GLU A 170 -33.76 12.05 24.15
CA GLU A 170 -34.32 13.39 24.30
C GLU A 170 -35.84 13.45 24.08
N LYS A 171 -36.42 12.42 23.47
CA LYS A 171 -37.87 12.23 23.34
C LYS A 171 -38.45 11.30 24.42
N SER A 172 -37.64 10.89 25.39
CA SER A 172 -37.98 9.91 26.42
C SER A 172 -38.42 8.54 25.85
N ASP A 173 -38.00 8.20 24.63
CA ASP A 173 -38.29 6.92 23.97
C ASP A 173 -37.17 5.91 24.28
N TRP A 174 -37.18 5.38 25.50
CA TRP A 174 -36.10 4.51 26.01
C TRP A 174 -35.97 3.19 25.25
N LYS A 175 -37.07 2.69 24.66
CA LYS A 175 -37.06 1.48 23.83
C LYS A 175 -36.24 1.72 22.56
N ARG A 176 -36.49 2.83 21.86
CA ARG A 176 -35.69 3.18 20.68
C ARG A 176 -34.27 3.60 21.04
N TYR A 177 -34.06 4.24 22.18
CA TYR A 177 -32.72 4.52 22.70
C TYR A 177 -31.91 3.22 22.81
N ALA A 178 -32.45 2.18 23.46
CA ALA A 178 -31.78 0.90 23.58
C ALA A 178 -31.55 0.23 22.21
N ALA A 179 -32.56 0.27 21.32
CA ALA A 179 -32.48 -0.30 19.98
C ALA A 179 -31.40 0.33 19.09
N TRP A 180 -31.00 1.59 19.35
CA TRP A 180 -29.88 2.23 18.66
C TRP A 180 -28.56 2.12 19.42
N THR A 181 -28.60 2.19 20.75
CA THR A 181 -27.39 2.16 21.59
C THR A 181 -26.74 0.78 21.54
N ILE A 182 -27.51 -0.30 21.68
CA ILE A 182 -26.94 -1.66 21.73
C ILE A 182 -26.18 -2.01 20.44
N PRO A 183 -26.77 -1.91 19.23
CA PRO A 183 -26.03 -2.17 17.99
C PRO A 183 -24.88 -1.18 17.79
N GLY A 184 -25.06 0.10 18.15
CA GLY A 184 -24.01 1.11 18.04
C GLY A 184 -22.79 0.78 18.88
N VAL A 185 -23.00 0.36 20.14
CA VAL A 185 -21.94 -0.08 21.04
C VAL A 185 -21.27 -1.37 20.54
N ILE A 186 -22.03 -2.33 20.01
CA ILE A 186 -21.48 -3.56 19.42
C ILE A 186 -20.57 -3.23 18.23
N CYS A 187 -21.04 -2.41 17.28
CA CYS A 187 -20.25 -2.01 16.12
C CYS A 187 -18.97 -1.25 16.52
N TYR A 188 -19.06 -0.37 17.51
CA TYR A 188 -17.91 0.35 18.05
C TYR A 188 -16.91 -0.60 18.74
N THR A 189 -17.42 -1.50 19.58
CA THR A 189 -16.61 -2.46 20.35
C THR A 189 -15.87 -3.40 19.41
N PHE A 190 -16.54 -3.93 18.39
CA PHE A 190 -15.93 -4.79 17.37
C PHE A 190 -14.69 -4.16 16.73
N CYS A 191 -14.75 -2.90 16.33
CA CYS A 191 -13.59 -2.20 15.79
C CYS A 191 -12.51 -1.97 16.85
N THR A 192 -12.90 -1.44 18.01
CA THR A 192 -11.95 -0.99 19.06
C THR A 192 -11.17 -2.14 19.68
N ILE A 193 -11.80 -3.31 19.90
CA ILE A 193 -11.10 -4.47 20.46
C ILE A 193 -10.15 -5.13 19.45
N SER A 194 -10.36 -4.88 18.15
CA SER A 194 -9.57 -5.48 17.07
C SER A 194 -8.35 -4.63 16.72
N THR A 195 -8.42 -3.30 16.88
CA THR A 195 -7.29 -2.41 16.61
C THR A 195 -7.36 -1.10 17.37
N GLU A 196 -6.19 -0.66 17.86
CA GLU A 196 -5.96 0.63 18.50
C GLU A 196 -5.87 1.79 17.49
N TYR A 197 -5.82 1.52 16.18
CA TYR A 197 -5.58 2.52 15.13
C TYR A 197 -6.60 3.66 15.14
N TYR A 198 -7.84 3.37 15.51
CA TYR A 198 -8.95 4.32 15.47
C TYR A 198 -9.33 4.85 16.86
N THR A 199 -8.60 4.48 17.91
CA THR A 199 -8.93 4.89 19.29
C THR A 199 -8.92 6.42 19.45
N GLY A 200 -8.00 7.12 18.77
CA GLY A 200 -7.95 8.58 18.77
C GLY A 200 -9.21 9.24 18.21
N LEU A 201 -9.93 8.58 17.28
CA LEU A 201 -11.21 9.08 16.78
C LEU A 201 -12.29 9.11 17.87
N ASP A 202 -12.19 8.29 18.94
CA ASP A 202 -13.26 8.22 19.94
C ASP A 202 -13.44 9.54 20.70
N LEU A 203 -12.35 10.28 20.88
CA LEU A 203 -12.35 11.62 21.48
C LEU A 203 -13.20 12.62 20.68
N ILE A 204 -13.54 12.32 19.43
CA ILE A 204 -14.39 13.15 18.60
C ILE A 204 -15.88 12.95 18.97
N ARG A 205 -16.25 11.83 19.60
CA ARG A 205 -17.64 11.59 20.06
C ARG A 205 -18.16 12.72 20.91
N ILE A 206 -17.39 13.16 21.91
CA ILE A 206 -17.85 14.21 22.83
C ILE A 206 -18.08 15.54 22.09
N VAL A 207 -17.25 15.86 21.10
CA VAL A 207 -17.40 17.04 20.24
C VAL A 207 -18.66 16.92 19.39
N MET A 208 -18.89 15.76 18.76
CA MET A 208 -20.10 15.51 17.96
C MET A 208 -21.38 15.53 18.80
N ILE A 209 -21.38 14.90 19.98
CA ILE A 209 -22.51 14.91 20.92
C ILE A 209 -22.84 16.35 21.32
N TRP A 210 -21.82 17.15 21.66
CA TRP A 210 -22.01 18.56 22.00
C TRP A 210 -22.62 19.34 20.84
N ILE A 211 -22.07 19.22 19.62
CA ILE A 211 -22.58 19.90 18.42
C ILE A 211 -24.01 19.48 18.11
N PHE A 212 -24.35 18.20 18.29
CA PHE A 212 -25.68 17.67 18.06
C PHE A 212 -26.69 18.23 19.06
N LEU A 213 -26.36 18.19 20.36
CA LEU A 213 -27.21 18.70 21.42
C LEU A 213 -27.38 20.23 21.37
N ASP A 214 -26.37 20.99 20.93
CA ASP A 214 -26.46 22.46 20.80
C ASP A 214 -27.53 22.91 19.79
N GLN A 215 -27.99 22.02 18.91
CA GLN A 215 -29.11 22.32 18.03
C GLN A 215 -30.43 22.42 18.79
N MET A 216 -30.52 21.80 19.96
CA MET A 216 -31.71 21.76 20.80
C MET A 216 -31.78 22.98 21.72
N ASP A 217 -32.90 23.71 21.71
CA ASP A 217 -33.08 24.89 22.57
C ASP A 217 -32.97 24.56 24.06
N SER A 218 -33.43 23.37 24.45
CA SER A 218 -33.36 22.87 25.83
C SER A 218 -31.92 22.77 26.33
N PHE A 219 -31.01 22.26 25.49
CA PHE A 219 -29.58 22.18 25.82
C PHE A 219 -28.93 23.56 25.84
N ARG A 220 -29.26 24.43 24.88
CA ARG A 220 -28.66 25.77 24.79
C ARG A 220 -28.86 26.62 26.04
N LYS A 221 -30.05 26.52 26.64
CA LYS A 221 -30.42 27.24 27.87
C LYS A 221 -29.78 26.66 29.14
N MET A 222 -29.14 25.48 29.08
CA MET A 222 -28.46 24.90 30.24
C MET A 222 -27.19 25.66 30.59
N THR A 223 -26.87 25.68 31.89
CA THR A 223 -25.55 26.10 32.40
C THR A 223 -24.44 25.23 31.81
N PHE A 224 -23.24 25.79 31.63
CA PHE A 224 -22.10 25.10 31.05
C PHE A 224 -21.76 23.76 31.73
N GLN A 225 -21.78 23.69 33.06
CA GLN A 225 -21.56 22.44 33.81
C GLN A 225 -22.56 21.34 33.43
N LYS A 226 -23.85 21.67 33.37
CA LYS A 226 -24.91 20.73 32.97
C LYS A 226 -24.75 20.26 31.52
N LYS A 227 -24.26 21.13 30.63
CA LYS A 227 -23.95 20.75 29.25
C LYS A 227 -22.87 19.67 29.20
N ILE A 228 -21.76 19.88 29.93
CA ILE A 228 -20.67 18.90 30.03
C ILE A 228 -21.18 17.57 30.55
N ILE A 229 -21.88 17.57 31.69
CA ILE A 229 -22.41 16.34 32.30
C ILE A 229 -23.33 15.61 31.32
N LYS A 230 -24.26 16.33 30.67
CA LYS A 230 -25.20 15.72 29.73
C LYS A 230 -24.50 15.14 28.50
N SER A 231 -23.49 15.82 27.96
CA SER A 231 -22.69 15.28 26.85
C SER A 231 -21.88 14.06 27.27
N LEU A 232 -21.29 14.06 28.47
CA LEU A 232 -20.57 12.91 29.02
C LEU A 232 -21.50 11.70 29.22
N LEU A 233 -22.70 11.90 29.76
CA LEU A 233 -23.67 10.82 29.98
C LEU A 233 -24.06 10.11 28.68
N HIS A 234 -24.18 10.84 27.57
CA HIS A 234 -24.43 10.25 26.25
C HIS A 234 -23.18 9.57 25.65
N TRP A 235 -21.98 9.88 26.14
CA TRP A 235 -20.74 9.23 25.72
C TRP A 235 -20.44 7.95 26.53
N VAL A 236 -20.90 7.85 27.78
CA VAL A 236 -20.67 6.70 28.68
C VAL A 236 -20.86 5.34 28.01
N PRO A 237 -21.91 5.07 27.21
CA PRO A 237 -22.09 3.76 26.58
C PRO A 237 -20.92 3.32 25.69
N TYR A 238 -20.18 4.26 25.11
CA TYR A 238 -19.01 4.02 24.26
C TYR A 238 -17.69 4.15 25.05
N LEU A 239 -17.67 4.99 26.09
CA LEU A 239 -16.51 5.13 26.97
C LEU A 239 -16.23 3.86 27.76
N VAL A 240 -17.26 3.09 28.14
CA VAL A 240 -17.11 1.81 28.86
C VAL A 240 -16.30 0.78 28.06
N PRO A 241 -16.68 0.40 26.82
CA PRO A 241 -15.88 -0.52 26.03
C PRO A 241 -14.49 0.04 25.71
N LEU A 242 -14.35 1.35 25.51
CA LEU A 242 -13.04 1.97 25.35
C LEU A 242 -12.16 1.76 26.60
N ALA A 243 -12.68 2.04 27.78
CA ALA A 243 -11.95 1.91 29.04
C ALA A 243 -11.56 0.46 29.30
N ILE A 244 -12.46 -0.50 29.04
CA ILE A 244 -12.17 -1.93 29.15
C ILE A 244 -11.06 -2.32 28.18
N PHE A 245 -11.16 -1.92 26.90
CA PHE A 245 -10.15 -2.22 25.90
C PHE A 245 -8.80 -1.59 26.25
N MET A 246 -8.76 -0.32 26.65
CA MET A 246 -7.51 0.35 27.02
C MET A 246 -6.89 -0.25 28.28
N PHE A 247 -7.71 -0.66 29.25
CA PHE A 247 -7.23 -1.39 30.43
C PHE A 247 -6.57 -2.71 30.02
N TRP A 248 -7.26 -3.50 29.19
CA TRP A 248 -6.75 -4.75 28.66
C TRP A 248 -5.48 -4.54 27.82
N ARG A 249 -5.46 -3.56 26.92
CA ARG A 249 -4.32 -3.28 26.03
C ARG A 249 -3.10 -2.78 26.79
N VAL A 250 -3.26 -1.86 27.73
CA VAL A 250 -2.14 -1.21 28.42
C VAL A 250 -1.60 -2.07 29.58
N PHE A 251 -2.47 -2.66 30.39
CA PHE A 251 -2.06 -3.35 31.61
C PHE A 251 -1.95 -4.87 31.46
N ILE A 252 -2.76 -5.50 30.61
CA ILE A 252 -2.76 -6.96 30.44
C ILE A 252 -1.86 -7.35 29.26
N PHE A 253 -2.11 -6.80 28.07
CA PHE A 253 -1.37 -7.13 26.84
C PHE A 253 -0.06 -6.36 26.67
N GLN A 254 0.07 -5.20 27.32
CA GLN A 254 1.22 -4.31 27.23
C GLN A 254 1.53 -3.89 25.77
N PHE A 255 2.74 -3.38 25.53
CA PHE A 255 3.18 -2.86 24.24
C PHE A 255 4.25 -3.77 23.60
N PRO A 256 3.87 -4.90 22.99
CA PRO A 256 4.83 -5.83 22.41
C PRO A 256 5.53 -5.26 21.16
N SER A 257 4.83 -4.45 20.36
CA SER A 257 5.33 -3.98 19.05
C SER A 257 5.88 -2.55 19.05
N TYR A 258 5.28 -1.63 19.81
CA TYR A 258 5.71 -0.22 19.84
C TYR A 258 5.71 0.31 21.26
N GLN A 259 6.91 0.65 21.75
CA GLN A 259 7.05 1.19 23.09
C GLN A 259 6.41 2.59 23.21
N PRO A 260 5.77 2.92 24.34
CA PRO A 260 5.15 4.22 24.56
C PRO A 260 6.20 5.29 24.90
N VAL A 261 7.03 5.65 23.91
CA VAL A 261 8.15 6.58 24.03
C VAL A 261 7.75 7.90 24.69
N LEU A 262 6.56 8.42 24.38
CA LEU A 262 6.09 9.69 24.95
C LEU A 262 5.97 9.65 26.49
N ILE A 263 5.60 8.51 27.07
CA ILE A 263 5.48 8.37 28.53
C ILE A 263 6.86 8.53 29.18
N SER A 264 7.89 7.92 28.60
CA SER A 264 9.27 8.06 29.08
C SER A 264 9.82 9.47 28.91
N GLN A 265 9.46 10.15 27.81
CA GLN A 265 9.87 11.54 27.56
C GLN A 265 9.18 12.53 28.50
N LEU A 266 7.91 12.29 28.86
CA LEU A 266 7.20 13.14 29.83
C LEU A 266 7.78 13.04 31.24
N GLN A 267 8.36 11.88 31.60
CA GLN A 267 9.02 11.69 32.90
C GLN A 267 10.39 12.38 32.98
N THR A 268 11.09 12.49 31.84
CA THR A 268 12.46 13.02 31.78
C THR A 268 12.51 14.50 31.40
N GLU A 269 11.79 14.90 30.35
CA GLU A 269 11.80 16.26 29.78
C GLU A 269 10.37 16.74 29.44
N PRO A 270 9.51 17.00 30.44
CA PRO A 270 8.06 17.20 30.23
C PRO A 270 7.72 18.37 29.30
N VAL A 271 8.40 19.52 29.43
CA VAL A 271 8.12 20.70 28.61
C VAL A 271 8.47 20.44 27.14
N LYS A 272 9.61 19.79 26.88
CA LYS A 272 10.06 19.46 25.52
C LYS A 272 9.18 18.37 24.91
N ALA A 273 8.77 17.38 25.69
CA ALA A 273 7.85 16.34 25.25
C ALA A 273 6.50 16.93 24.82
N VAL A 274 5.91 17.81 25.64
CA VAL A 274 4.64 18.49 25.30
C VAL A 274 4.80 19.37 24.07
N LEU A 275 5.86 20.18 23.99
CA LEU A 275 6.11 21.03 22.83
C LEU A 275 6.33 20.19 21.55
N GLY A 276 7.06 19.08 21.66
CA GLY A 276 7.29 18.15 20.57
C GLY A 276 6.00 17.53 20.04
N VAL A 277 5.09 17.12 20.94
CA VAL A 277 3.76 16.62 20.55
C VAL A 277 2.93 17.70 19.88
N LEU A 278 2.96 18.95 20.37
CA LEU A 278 2.22 20.05 19.74
C LEU A 278 2.72 20.34 18.31
N ILE A 279 4.05 20.40 18.11
CA ILE A 279 4.65 20.61 16.78
C ILE A 279 4.28 19.44 15.86
N ARG A 280 4.38 18.21 16.37
CA ARG A 280 4.01 17.01 15.62
C ARG A 280 2.53 16.98 15.26
N ALA A 281 1.64 17.33 16.18
CA ALA A 281 0.21 17.40 15.91
C ALA A 281 -0.12 18.37 14.77
N ILE A 282 0.57 19.51 14.70
CA ILE A 282 0.43 20.47 13.60
C ILE A 282 0.98 19.89 12.29
N GLY A 283 2.15 19.26 12.32
CA GLY A 283 2.77 18.63 11.15
C GLY A 283 1.91 17.50 10.57
N ASP A 284 1.44 16.59 11.44
CA ASP A 284 0.57 15.47 11.07
C ASP A 284 -0.76 16.00 10.52
N ALA A 285 -1.34 17.01 11.17
CA ALA A 285 -2.55 17.66 10.69
C ALA A 285 -2.37 18.31 9.32
N TYR A 286 -1.24 18.99 9.09
CA TYR A 286 -0.92 19.59 7.80
C TYR A 286 -0.78 18.54 6.71
N THR A 287 -0.04 17.46 6.98
CA THR A 287 0.15 16.32 6.06
C THR A 287 -1.18 15.69 5.70
N ALA A 288 -2.02 15.38 6.70
CA ALA A 288 -3.32 14.73 6.51
C ALA A 288 -4.38 15.63 5.86
N PHE A 289 -4.30 16.94 6.10
CA PHE A 289 -5.19 17.92 5.51
C PHE A 289 -4.62 18.49 4.21
N TRP A 290 -3.79 19.53 4.30
CA TRP A 290 -3.37 20.29 3.13
C TRP A 290 -2.46 19.48 2.20
N GLY A 291 -1.51 18.73 2.76
CA GLY A 291 -0.59 17.88 1.99
C GLY A 291 -1.34 16.87 1.13
N ALA A 292 -2.22 16.06 1.76
CA ALA A 292 -3.01 15.04 1.06
C ALA A 292 -3.88 15.59 -0.08
N TRP A 293 -4.44 16.80 0.07
CA TRP A 293 -5.26 17.43 -0.97
C TRP A 293 -4.47 18.11 -2.07
N THR A 294 -3.22 18.52 -1.82
CA THR A 294 -2.41 19.29 -2.77
C THR A 294 -1.27 18.51 -3.41
N GLU A 295 -0.96 17.30 -2.93
CA GLU A 295 0.12 16.46 -3.46
C GLU A 295 0.06 16.29 -4.98
N PHE A 296 -1.13 15.99 -5.52
CA PHE A 296 -1.32 15.76 -6.95
C PHE A 296 -1.70 17.03 -7.71
N PHE A 297 -1.86 18.17 -7.02
CA PHE A 297 -2.19 19.43 -7.69
C PHE A 297 -1.03 19.92 -8.54
N SER A 298 -1.22 19.80 -9.85
CA SER A 298 -0.28 20.26 -10.86
C SER A 298 -1.03 20.95 -11.98
N PHE A 299 -0.32 21.71 -12.81
CA PHE A 299 -0.84 22.20 -14.08
C PHE A 299 -0.35 21.28 -15.20
N PRO A 300 -1.16 21.04 -16.25
CA PRO A 300 -0.79 20.14 -17.34
C PRO A 300 0.46 20.64 -18.06
N LYS A 301 1.50 19.81 -18.11
CA LYS A 301 2.74 20.08 -18.84
C LYS A 301 2.83 19.15 -20.06
N ALA A 302 3.55 19.58 -21.11
CA ALA A 302 3.76 18.76 -22.30
C ALA A 302 4.37 17.37 -21.99
N ALA A 303 5.27 17.31 -20.98
CA ALA A 303 5.88 16.07 -20.51
C ALA A 303 4.86 15.06 -19.94
N ASP A 304 3.77 15.53 -19.32
CA ASP A 304 2.74 14.63 -18.77
C ASP A 304 2.06 13.83 -19.87
N PHE A 305 1.90 14.43 -21.06
CA PHE A 305 1.31 13.78 -22.23
C PHE A 305 2.32 12.97 -23.04
N ALA A 306 3.59 12.92 -22.66
CA ALA A 306 4.56 12.02 -23.26
C ALA A 306 4.37 10.57 -22.77
N THR A 307 3.94 10.39 -21.51
CA THR A 307 3.77 9.06 -20.90
C THR A 307 2.31 8.61 -20.91
N ILE A 308 2.06 7.30 -20.95
CA ILE A 308 0.69 6.74 -20.83
C ILE A 308 0.10 7.06 -19.45
N SER A 309 0.91 6.97 -18.39
CA SER A 309 0.49 7.26 -17.02
C SER A 309 0.00 8.71 -16.86
N GLY A 310 0.73 9.69 -17.39
CA GLY A 310 0.32 11.10 -17.33
C GLY A 310 -0.89 11.41 -18.20
N LYS A 311 -1.03 10.76 -19.37
CA LYS A 311 -2.28 10.83 -20.16
C LYS A 311 -3.48 10.30 -19.37
N LEU A 312 -3.35 9.13 -18.74
CA LEU A 312 -4.41 8.53 -17.93
C LEU A 312 -4.78 9.43 -16.76
N PHE A 313 -3.80 9.99 -16.05
CA PHE A 313 -4.04 10.96 -14.98
C PHE A 313 -4.95 12.10 -15.45
N TRP A 314 -4.56 12.81 -16.52
CA TRP A 314 -5.33 13.97 -17.01
C TRP A 314 -6.70 13.59 -17.59
N ILE A 315 -6.84 12.40 -18.21
CA ILE A 315 -8.14 11.88 -18.65
C ILE A 315 -9.08 11.68 -17.45
N PHE A 316 -8.60 11.04 -16.38
CA PHE A 316 -9.40 10.81 -15.18
C PHE A 316 -9.68 12.09 -14.40
N VAL A 317 -8.75 13.06 -14.38
CA VAL A 317 -9.00 14.40 -13.83
C VAL A 317 -10.12 15.09 -14.62
N ALA A 318 -10.03 15.15 -15.95
CA ALA A 318 -11.03 15.81 -16.78
C ALA A 318 -12.41 15.15 -16.64
N ALA A 319 -12.47 13.82 -16.72
CA ALA A 319 -13.70 13.06 -16.56
C ALA A 319 -14.28 13.19 -15.14
N GLY A 320 -13.43 13.09 -14.11
CA GLY A 320 -13.81 13.28 -12.70
C GLY A 320 -14.36 14.68 -12.44
N PHE A 321 -13.78 15.71 -13.05
CA PHE A 321 -14.26 17.09 -12.95
C PHE A 321 -15.65 17.24 -13.57
N VAL A 322 -15.88 16.68 -14.77
CA VAL A 322 -17.19 16.72 -15.44
C VAL A 322 -18.24 15.96 -14.63
N VAL A 323 -17.93 14.73 -14.18
CA VAL A 323 -18.83 13.92 -13.35
C VAL A 323 -19.17 14.65 -12.05
N SER A 324 -18.19 15.28 -11.40
CA SER A 324 -18.39 16.07 -10.18
C SER A 324 -19.30 17.28 -10.42
N ILE A 325 -19.05 18.07 -11.46
CA ILE A 325 -19.90 19.23 -11.76
C ILE A 325 -21.34 18.80 -12.04
N LEU A 326 -21.55 17.76 -12.84
CA LEU A 326 -22.89 17.30 -13.21
C LEU A 326 -23.65 16.75 -12.00
N THR A 327 -22.99 15.92 -11.19
CA THR A 327 -23.60 15.33 -9.98
C THR A 327 -23.89 16.39 -8.93
N LEU A 328 -22.93 17.25 -8.59
CA LEU A 328 -23.12 18.29 -7.57
C LEU A 328 -24.15 19.35 -7.99
N SER A 329 -24.20 19.72 -9.27
CA SER A 329 -25.19 20.67 -9.78
C SER A 329 -26.61 20.11 -9.83
N GLY A 330 -26.76 18.79 -9.98
CA GLY A 330 -28.06 18.12 -10.13
C GLY A 330 -28.82 17.86 -8.83
N LEU A 331 -28.18 18.00 -7.67
CA LEU A 331 -28.83 17.76 -6.38
C LEU A 331 -30.01 18.72 -6.17
N ARG A 332 -31.24 18.19 -6.15
CA ARG A 332 -32.44 18.95 -5.76
C ARG A 332 -32.49 19.06 -4.24
N LEU A 333 -32.15 20.22 -3.74
CA LEU A 333 -32.49 20.59 -2.37
C LEU A 333 -34.02 20.74 -2.28
N SER A 334 -34.65 19.95 -1.43
CA SER A 334 -36.01 20.25 -1.01
C SER A 334 -35.97 21.61 -0.33
N ASN A 335 -36.57 22.62 -0.96
CA ASN A 335 -36.81 23.93 -0.36
C ASN A 335 -37.87 23.77 0.74
N GLY A 336 -37.50 23.13 1.84
CA GLY A 336 -38.24 23.15 3.09
C GLY A 336 -37.58 24.16 4.00
N LEU A 337 -38.32 25.20 4.40
CA LEU A 337 -37.94 26.37 5.22
C LEU A 337 -37.65 27.66 4.43
N GLN A 338 -38.67 28.11 3.69
CA GLN A 338 -38.92 29.55 3.55
C GLN A 338 -39.51 30.11 4.86
N GLN A 339 -39.12 31.34 5.20
CA GLN A 339 -39.71 32.25 6.21
C GLN A 339 -39.38 32.04 7.70
N ASN A 340 -38.11 32.14 8.09
CA ASN A 340 -37.74 32.68 9.42
C ASN A 340 -36.84 33.91 9.21
N GLU A 341 -36.98 34.92 10.08
CA GLU A 341 -36.34 36.24 9.98
C GLU A 341 -34.83 36.16 9.67
N GLU A 342 -34.34 37.03 8.77
CA GLU A 342 -32.93 37.09 8.33
C GLU A 342 -31.85 37.01 9.44
N PRO A 343 -32.02 37.60 10.65
CA PRO A 343 -30.97 37.61 11.67
C PRO A 343 -30.66 36.24 12.25
N ASP A 344 -31.68 35.42 12.52
CA ASP A 344 -31.50 34.11 13.15
C ASP A 344 -30.92 33.09 12.16
N ARG A 345 -31.24 33.23 10.87
CA ARG A 345 -30.63 32.40 9.82
C ARG A 345 -29.13 32.65 9.68
N LYS A 346 -28.70 33.92 9.69
CA LYS A 346 -27.27 34.30 9.62
C LYS A 346 -26.50 33.77 10.84
N LYS A 347 -27.07 33.92 12.05
CA LYS A 347 -26.46 33.38 13.28
C LYS A 347 -26.33 31.86 13.26
N ARG A 348 -27.37 31.15 12.81
CA ARG A 348 -27.37 29.68 12.70
C ARG A 348 -26.34 29.19 11.68
N GLN A 349 -26.23 29.86 10.53
CA GLN A 349 -25.22 29.57 9.52
C GLN A 349 -23.80 29.80 10.03
N ALA A 350 -23.54 30.93 10.70
CA ALA A 350 -22.23 31.22 11.29
C ALA A 350 -21.83 30.15 12.32
N ARG A 351 -22.77 29.74 13.19
CA ARG A 351 -22.52 28.68 14.17
C ARG A 351 -22.23 27.34 13.52
N TRP A 352 -22.96 26.99 12.47
CA TRP A 352 -22.71 25.76 11.72
C TRP A 352 -21.32 25.74 11.08
N ILE A 353 -20.86 26.86 10.50
CA ILE A 353 -19.49 26.98 9.97
C ILE A 353 -18.45 26.78 11.08
N ILE A 354 -18.66 27.38 12.26
CA ILE A 354 -17.79 27.16 13.43
C ILE A 354 -17.78 25.68 13.82
N ASN A 355 -18.93 25.03 13.84
CA ASN A 355 -19.04 23.61 14.18
C ASN A 355 -18.28 22.72 13.17
N LEU A 356 -18.27 23.07 11.88
CA LEU A 356 -17.45 22.38 10.87
C LEU A 356 -15.95 22.52 11.18
N PHE A 357 -15.49 23.72 11.50
CA PHE A 357 -14.08 23.94 11.86
C PHE A 357 -13.69 23.23 13.16
N VAL A 358 -14.52 23.31 14.19
CA VAL A 358 -14.27 22.64 15.48
C VAL A 358 -14.23 21.13 15.29
N LEU A 359 -15.25 20.55 14.64
CA LEU A 359 -15.31 19.11 14.43
C LEU A 359 -14.19 18.63 13.50
N GLY A 360 -13.98 19.33 12.39
CA GLY A 360 -12.93 18.99 11.43
C GLY A 360 -11.54 19.06 12.05
N THR A 361 -11.24 20.11 12.82
CA THR A 361 -9.94 20.27 13.49
C THR A 361 -9.75 19.19 14.55
N ALA A 362 -10.75 18.96 15.40
CA ALA A 362 -10.71 17.86 16.37
C ALA A 362 -10.48 16.51 15.68
N ALA A 363 -11.14 16.28 14.54
CA ALA A 363 -11.05 15.04 13.76
C ALA A 363 -9.80 14.90 12.88
N VAL A 364 -8.97 15.95 12.76
CA VAL A 364 -7.61 15.85 12.21
C VAL A 364 -6.57 15.76 13.31
N ILE A 365 -6.82 16.29 14.51
CA ILE A 365 -5.84 16.27 15.60
C ILE A 365 -5.93 14.98 16.42
N PHE A 366 -7.11 14.62 16.92
CA PHE A 366 -7.24 13.51 17.87
C PHE A 366 -6.91 12.11 17.34
N PRO A 367 -7.07 11.77 16.04
CA PRO A 367 -6.53 10.52 15.51
C PRO A 367 -5.03 10.32 15.76
N GLY A 368 -4.27 11.41 15.97
CA GLY A 368 -2.84 11.38 16.24
C GLY A 368 -2.43 10.82 17.60
N VAL A 369 -3.36 10.76 18.57
CA VAL A 369 -3.03 10.40 19.95
C VAL A 369 -2.28 9.06 20.07
N PRO A 370 -2.74 7.93 19.46
CA PRO A 370 -2.00 6.67 19.51
C PRO A 370 -0.62 6.75 18.86
N TYR A 371 -0.48 7.55 17.79
CA TYR A 371 0.75 7.68 17.02
C TYR A 371 1.80 8.53 17.75
N TRP A 372 1.39 9.60 18.43
CA TRP A 372 2.30 10.41 19.22
C TRP A 372 2.85 9.64 20.42
N VAL A 373 2.01 8.83 21.07
CA VAL A 373 2.43 7.98 22.19
C VAL A 373 3.55 7.01 21.78
N THR A 374 3.44 6.43 20.59
CA THR A 374 4.35 5.42 20.04
C THR A 374 5.46 6.01 19.16
N SER A 375 5.55 7.33 19.10
CA SER A 375 6.48 8.05 18.23
C SER A 375 6.38 7.72 16.73
N LEU A 376 5.19 7.37 16.25
CA LEU A 376 4.89 7.18 14.83
C LEU A 376 4.47 8.49 14.15
N SER A 377 5.01 8.77 12.97
CA SER A 377 4.66 9.96 12.17
C SER A 377 3.95 9.55 10.88
N PRO A 378 2.72 10.02 10.66
CA PRO A 378 2.10 10.04 9.33
C PRO A 378 2.98 10.77 8.31
N SER A 379 2.97 10.27 7.08
CA SER A 379 3.60 10.92 5.92
C SER A 379 2.77 10.63 4.67
N LEU A 380 3.08 11.24 3.52
CA LEU A 380 2.45 10.88 2.25
C LEU A 380 3.19 9.75 1.52
N GLU A 381 4.33 9.31 2.05
CA GLU A 381 5.18 8.26 1.48
C GLU A 381 4.94 6.90 2.13
N PHE A 382 5.05 5.85 1.30
CA PHE A 382 4.97 4.46 1.72
C PHE A 382 6.00 4.14 2.82
N PRO A 383 5.64 3.43 3.91
CA PRO A 383 4.31 2.92 4.27
C PRO A 383 3.52 3.81 5.27
N LYS A 384 3.98 5.04 5.52
CA LYS A 384 3.50 5.89 6.64
C LYS A 384 2.17 6.59 6.36
N GLU A 385 1.74 6.65 5.12
CA GLU A 385 0.44 7.16 4.66
C GLU A 385 -0.74 6.28 5.12
N ARG A 386 -0.47 5.06 5.58
CA ARG A 386 -1.47 4.20 6.21
C ARG A 386 -2.21 4.84 7.38
N TRP A 387 -1.51 5.71 8.11
CA TRP A 387 -2.06 6.41 9.27
C TRP A 387 -3.12 7.43 8.86
N LEU A 388 -3.08 7.94 7.62
CA LEU A 388 -4.03 8.93 7.11
C LEU A 388 -5.45 8.35 6.94
N SER A 389 -5.63 7.03 7.04
CA SER A 389 -6.94 6.37 7.10
C SER A 389 -7.81 6.86 8.27
N ALA A 390 -7.22 7.23 9.41
CA ALA A 390 -7.98 7.78 10.53
C ALA A 390 -8.23 9.29 10.38
N TYR A 391 -7.35 10.03 9.69
CA TYR A 391 -7.43 11.49 9.56
C TYR A 391 -8.38 11.97 8.44
N MET A 392 -8.71 11.10 7.48
CA MET A 392 -9.49 11.47 6.30
C MET A 392 -10.86 12.09 6.64
N PHE A 393 -11.48 11.71 7.76
CA PHE A 393 -12.77 12.23 8.22
C PHE A 393 -12.67 13.72 8.53
N GLY A 394 -11.72 14.11 9.39
CA GLY A 394 -11.49 15.50 9.73
C GLY A 394 -11.02 16.31 8.53
N SER A 395 -10.12 15.73 7.70
CA SER A 395 -9.58 16.38 6.51
C SER A 395 -10.70 16.75 5.53
N SER A 396 -11.66 15.85 5.32
CA SER A 396 -12.82 16.09 4.45
C SER A 396 -13.76 17.15 5.02
N ILE A 397 -14.04 17.11 6.34
CA ILE A 397 -14.90 18.11 7.02
C ILE A 397 -14.27 19.50 6.96
N LEU A 398 -12.97 19.61 7.23
CA LEU A 398 -12.23 20.88 7.15
C LEU A 398 -12.23 21.44 5.73
N MET A 399 -11.97 20.61 4.71
CA MET A 399 -11.98 21.05 3.32
C MET A 399 -13.35 21.60 2.93
N ALA A 400 -14.43 20.88 3.24
CA ALA A 400 -15.79 21.35 3.00
C ALA A 400 -16.11 22.65 3.76
N GLY A 401 -15.63 22.78 5.00
CA GLY A 401 -15.78 23.98 5.82
C GLY A 401 -15.06 25.19 5.26
N LEU A 402 -13.80 25.04 4.82
CA LEU A 402 -13.02 26.11 4.19
C LEU A 402 -13.69 26.60 2.90
N ILE A 403 -14.10 25.67 2.03
CA ILE A 403 -14.76 26.05 0.77
C ILE A 403 -16.08 26.76 1.06
N THR A 404 -16.88 26.26 2.01
CA THR A 404 -18.15 26.90 2.35
C THR A 404 -17.97 28.28 2.99
N HIS A 405 -16.91 28.46 3.79
CA HIS A 405 -16.63 29.73 4.46
C HIS A 405 -16.10 30.80 3.50
N PHE A 406 -15.10 30.46 2.68
CA PHE A 406 -14.40 31.44 1.83
C PHE A 406 -15.06 31.66 0.47
N ILE A 407 -15.76 30.67 -0.09
CA ILE A 407 -16.37 30.76 -1.42
C ILE A 407 -17.85 31.11 -1.31
N ARG A 408 -18.24 32.28 -1.83
CA ARG A 408 -19.57 32.87 -1.59
C ARG A 408 -20.70 32.25 -2.40
N THR A 409 -20.46 31.87 -3.65
CA THR A 409 -21.54 31.40 -4.54
C THR A 409 -21.53 29.89 -4.66
N ARG A 410 -22.73 29.29 -4.67
CA ARG A 410 -22.92 27.84 -4.85
C ARG A 410 -22.19 27.30 -6.10
N LYS A 411 -22.23 28.05 -7.21
CA LYS A 411 -21.55 27.65 -8.46
C LYS A 411 -20.03 27.59 -8.29
N GLN A 412 -19.43 28.59 -7.63
CA GLN A 412 -17.99 28.58 -7.36
C GLN A 412 -17.62 27.47 -6.38
N GLN A 413 -18.42 27.22 -5.33
CA GLN A 413 -18.20 26.12 -4.39
C GLN A 413 -18.19 24.77 -5.12
N ILE A 414 -19.17 24.52 -6.00
CA ILE A 414 -19.22 23.30 -6.82
C ILE A 414 -17.97 23.17 -7.67
N VAL A 415 -17.54 24.24 -8.36
CA VAL A 415 -16.33 24.20 -9.21
C VAL A 415 -15.08 23.88 -8.40
N VAL A 416 -14.88 24.56 -7.27
CA VAL A 416 -13.70 24.34 -6.40
C VAL A 416 -13.69 22.93 -5.82
N ILE A 417 -14.83 22.44 -5.31
CA ILE A 417 -14.95 21.07 -4.78
C ILE A 417 -14.72 20.04 -5.89
N SER A 418 -15.26 20.28 -7.08
CA SER A 418 -15.07 19.40 -8.24
C SER A 418 -13.62 19.32 -8.66
N LEU A 419 -12.86 20.41 -8.52
CA LEU A 419 -11.42 20.43 -8.80
C LEU A 419 -10.65 19.55 -7.81
N PHE A 420 -10.89 19.70 -6.49
CA PHE A 420 -10.26 18.83 -5.49
C PHE A 420 -10.62 17.35 -5.68
N ILE A 421 -11.90 17.05 -5.96
CA ILE A 421 -12.34 15.68 -6.25
C ILE A 421 -11.64 15.14 -7.48
N ALA A 422 -11.58 15.91 -8.58
CA ALA A 422 -10.95 15.50 -9.82
C ALA A 422 -9.45 15.18 -9.67
N MET A 423 -8.70 16.05 -8.98
CA MET A 423 -7.27 15.84 -8.73
C MET A 423 -7.02 14.61 -7.84
N ALA A 424 -7.85 14.41 -6.81
CA ALA A 424 -7.75 13.24 -5.95
C ALA A 424 -8.09 11.93 -6.69
N ILE A 425 -9.07 11.94 -7.59
CA ILE A 425 -9.36 10.79 -8.48
C ILE A 425 -8.13 10.48 -9.34
N GLY A 426 -7.57 11.48 -10.02
CA GLY A 426 -6.34 11.30 -10.81
C GLY A 426 -5.19 10.73 -9.99
N GLY A 427 -4.96 11.26 -8.79
CA GLY A 427 -3.91 10.80 -7.88
C GLY A 427 -4.06 9.35 -7.47
N ASN A 428 -5.28 8.92 -7.12
CA ASN A 428 -5.57 7.52 -6.81
C ASN A 428 -5.34 6.59 -8.00
N ILE A 429 -5.62 7.03 -9.23
CA ILE A 429 -5.33 6.25 -10.46
C ILE A 429 -3.83 6.12 -10.70
N LEU A 430 -3.06 7.19 -10.51
CA LEU A 430 -1.60 7.13 -10.60
C LEU A 430 -0.99 6.20 -9.56
N ASN A 431 -1.51 6.25 -8.33
CA ASN A 431 -1.12 5.35 -7.25
C ASN A 431 -1.48 3.89 -7.58
N ALA A 432 -2.72 3.59 -7.99
CA ALA A 432 -3.07 2.23 -8.40
C ALA A 432 -2.18 1.71 -9.56
N ASN A 433 -1.75 2.61 -10.45
CA ASN A 433 -0.84 2.27 -11.54
C ASN A 433 0.60 2.00 -11.08
N SER A 434 1.09 2.55 -9.96
CA SER A 434 2.39 2.16 -9.40
C SER A 434 2.34 0.76 -8.80
N PHE A 435 1.30 0.44 -8.03
CA PHE A 435 1.04 -0.93 -7.54
C PHE A 435 0.91 -1.93 -8.69
N ARG A 436 0.20 -1.57 -9.77
CA ARG A 436 0.12 -2.41 -10.98
C ARG A 436 1.49 -2.75 -11.56
N ARG A 437 2.41 -1.78 -11.62
CA ARG A 437 3.77 -2.01 -12.13
C ARG A 437 4.55 -2.90 -11.18
N ASP A 438 4.45 -2.64 -9.88
CA ASP A 438 5.09 -3.45 -8.86
C ASP A 438 4.60 -4.91 -8.91
N TRP A 439 3.31 -5.15 -9.11
CA TRP A 439 2.76 -6.49 -9.31
C TRP A 439 3.39 -7.23 -10.52
N GLN A 440 3.72 -6.51 -11.58
CA GLN A 440 4.46 -7.07 -12.71
C GLN A 440 5.89 -7.41 -12.31
N SER A 441 6.56 -6.54 -11.56
CA SER A 441 7.90 -6.77 -11.03
C SER A 441 7.96 -7.95 -10.04
N GLN A 442 6.94 -8.11 -9.19
CA GLN A 442 6.81 -9.27 -8.29
C GLN A 442 6.64 -10.57 -9.07
N ARG A 443 5.79 -10.55 -10.12
CA ARG A 443 5.63 -11.71 -11.01
C ARG A 443 6.96 -12.10 -11.67
N GLU A 444 7.70 -11.13 -12.18
CA GLU A 444 8.97 -11.38 -12.83
C GLU A 444 10.01 -11.93 -11.84
N PHE A 445 10.11 -11.32 -10.65
CA PHE A 445 10.98 -11.78 -9.58
C PHE A 445 10.70 -13.25 -9.20
N ILE A 446 9.44 -13.59 -8.94
CA ILE A 446 9.06 -14.95 -8.54
C ILE A 446 9.21 -15.95 -9.70
N ASN A 447 8.97 -15.54 -10.95
CA ASN A 447 9.22 -16.41 -12.11
C ASN A 447 10.70 -16.76 -12.25
N GLN A 448 11.58 -15.78 -12.10
CA GLN A 448 13.03 -16.00 -12.15
C GLN A 448 13.48 -16.85 -10.96
N LEU A 449 13.06 -16.50 -9.74
CA LEU A 449 13.41 -17.25 -8.53
C LEU A 449 12.97 -18.71 -8.60
N TYR A 450 11.74 -18.98 -9.03
CA TYR A 450 11.21 -20.33 -9.20
C TYR A 450 11.97 -21.13 -10.28
N THR A 451 12.38 -20.48 -11.37
CA THR A 451 13.18 -21.10 -12.42
C THR A 451 14.59 -21.41 -11.92
N ARG A 452 15.17 -20.50 -11.14
CA ARG A 452 16.54 -20.57 -10.62
C ARG A 452 16.69 -21.52 -9.43
N ILE A 453 15.63 -21.73 -8.67
CA ILE A 453 15.58 -22.59 -7.48
C ILE A 453 14.44 -23.64 -7.64
N PRO A 454 14.63 -24.69 -8.46
CA PRO A 454 13.63 -25.75 -8.60
C PRO A 454 13.38 -26.53 -7.31
N GLY A 455 14.39 -26.60 -6.44
CA GLY A 455 14.34 -27.16 -5.10
C GLY A 455 15.47 -26.61 -4.24
N PHE A 456 15.39 -26.80 -2.92
CA PHE A 456 16.40 -26.32 -1.98
C PHE A 456 16.52 -27.23 -0.74
N GLN A 457 17.63 -27.11 -0.01
CA GLN A 457 17.83 -27.72 1.30
C GLN A 457 17.36 -26.75 2.39
N ALA A 458 16.42 -27.17 3.23
CA ALA A 458 15.93 -26.37 4.34
C ALA A 458 16.80 -26.58 5.60
N PRO A 459 17.07 -25.53 6.41
CA PRO A 459 16.64 -24.15 6.21
C PRO A 459 17.49 -23.41 5.16
N MET A 460 16.92 -22.44 4.44
CA MET A 460 17.65 -21.55 3.52
C MET A 460 17.34 -20.08 3.81
N TYR A 461 18.37 -19.24 3.89
CA TYR A 461 18.25 -17.81 4.15
C TYR A 461 18.64 -16.98 2.93
N LEU A 462 17.66 -16.42 2.22
CA LEU A 462 17.89 -15.56 1.08
C LEU A 462 18.30 -14.15 1.54
N LEU A 463 19.52 -13.74 1.22
CA LEU A 463 20.09 -12.46 1.65
C LEU A 463 20.30 -11.50 0.46
N THR A 464 19.86 -10.26 0.60
CA THR A 464 20.16 -9.15 -0.33
C THR A 464 20.39 -7.88 0.48
N ASP A 465 21.01 -6.85 -0.10
CA ASP A 465 21.15 -5.54 0.56
C ASP A 465 19.99 -4.58 0.26
N PHE A 466 19.36 -4.69 -0.92
CA PHE A 466 18.20 -3.87 -1.25
C PHE A 466 17.15 -4.65 -2.03
N ASN A 467 15.96 -4.05 -2.09
CA ASN A 467 14.79 -4.63 -2.75
C ASN A 467 14.28 -3.71 -3.86
N SER A 468 14.18 -4.24 -5.08
CA SER A 468 13.62 -3.50 -6.22
C SER A 468 12.09 -3.47 -6.24
N LEU A 469 11.44 -4.26 -5.37
CA LEU A 469 9.98 -4.28 -5.22
C LEU A 469 9.55 -3.18 -4.25
N SER A 470 8.85 -2.18 -4.77
CA SER A 470 8.63 -0.88 -4.13
C SER A 470 7.78 -0.94 -2.85
N TYR A 471 6.95 -1.96 -2.73
CA TYR A 471 5.99 -2.10 -1.63
C TYR A 471 6.29 -3.30 -0.71
N GLU A 472 7.46 -3.93 -0.87
CA GLU A 472 7.79 -5.15 -0.14
C GLU A 472 8.92 -4.94 0.87
N THR A 473 8.77 -5.63 2.00
CA THR A 473 9.75 -5.77 3.07
C THR A 473 10.27 -7.20 3.09
N ASP A 474 11.38 -7.44 3.76
CA ASP A 474 11.95 -8.78 3.91
C ASP A 474 10.95 -9.81 4.50
N ASN A 475 10.10 -9.40 5.45
CA ASN A 475 9.02 -10.24 5.97
C ASN A 475 7.95 -10.51 4.91
N SER A 476 7.52 -9.50 4.15
CA SER A 476 6.51 -9.75 3.12
C SER A 476 7.05 -10.62 1.98
N LEU A 477 8.33 -10.46 1.61
CA LEU A 477 9.02 -11.39 0.72
C LEU A 477 9.17 -12.78 1.32
N THR A 478 9.40 -12.92 2.63
CA THR A 478 9.41 -14.23 3.29
C THR A 478 8.09 -14.96 3.06
N GLY A 479 6.94 -14.30 3.25
CA GLY A 479 5.63 -14.90 2.96
C GLY A 479 5.46 -15.27 1.48
N MET A 480 5.82 -14.35 0.57
CA MET A 480 5.71 -14.54 -0.88
C MET A 480 6.59 -15.69 -1.39
N VAL A 481 7.86 -15.75 -0.98
CA VAL A 481 8.82 -16.76 -1.45
C VAL A 481 8.50 -18.12 -0.86
N ASN A 482 8.07 -18.22 0.40
CA ASN A 482 7.62 -19.51 0.94
C ASN A 482 6.39 -20.03 0.19
N LEU A 483 5.44 -19.16 -0.19
CA LEU A 483 4.31 -19.57 -1.05
C LEU A 483 4.78 -20.01 -2.45
N ALA A 484 5.88 -19.45 -2.97
CA ALA A 484 6.39 -19.80 -4.29
C ALA A 484 7.20 -21.10 -4.30
N LEU A 485 8.01 -21.35 -3.27
CA LEU A 485 8.99 -22.45 -3.24
C LEU A 485 8.63 -23.58 -2.26
N ALA A 486 7.75 -23.33 -1.29
CA ALA A 486 7.46 -24.24 -0.19
C ALA A 486 5.97 -24.20 0.25
N SER A 487 5.03 -24.00 -0.68
CA SER A 487 3.60 -23.82 -0.38
C SER A 487 2.93 -24.98 0.36
N GLU A 488 3.52 -26.17 0.30
CA GLU A 488 3.03 -27.38 0.96
C GLU A 488 3.49 -27.50 2.42
N SER A 489 4.45 -26.69 2.85
CA SER A 489 4.94 -26.71 4.23
C SER A 489 3.93 -26.06 5.15
N SER A 490 3.40 -26.82 6.10
CA SER A 490 2.61 -26.33 7.23
C SER A 490 3.45 -26.15 8.51
N SER A 491 4.78 -26.24 8.42
CA SER A 491 5.68 -26.06 9.56
C SER A 491 5.68 -24.62 10.06
N LEU A 492 5.70 -24.43 11.38
CA LEU A 492 5.98 -23.14 12.02
C LEU A 492 7.48 -22.86 12.13
N ASP A 493 8.33 -23.87 11.94
CA ASP A 493 9.74 -23.69 11.63
C ASP A 493 9.86 -23.44 10.13
N LEU A 494 10.07 -22.18 9.75
CA LEU A 494 10.06 -21.74 8.36
C LEU A 494 11.21 -22.40 7.59
N PRO A 495 10.92 -23.05 6.44
CA PRO A 495 11.96 -23.65 5.62
C PRO A 495 12.83 -22.58 4.93
N LEU A 496 12.28 -21.38 4.72
CA LEU A 496 12.95 -20.28 4.04
C LEU A 496 12.64 -18.95 4.71
N SER A 497 13.63 -18.06 4.75
CA SER A 497 13.39 -16.65 5.09
C SER A 497 14.18 -15.73 4.17
N VAL A 498 13.67 -14.51 3.99
CA VAL A 498 14.32 -13.44 3.24
C VAL A 498 14.78 -12.38 4.24
N GLY A 499 16.02 -11.93 4.11
CA GLY A 499 16.62 -10.89 4.91
C GLY A 499 17.21 -9.77 4.08
N PHE A 500 17.04 -8.53 4.52
CA PHE A 500 17.80 -7.40 4.01
C PHE A 500 19.01 -7.13 4.89
N TYR A 501 20.19 -7.01 4.30
CA TYR A 501 21.47 -6.86 5.01
C TYR A 501 21.48 -5.59 5.87
N ASP A 502 21.01 -4.47 5.35
CA ASP A 502 20.83 -3.20 6.07
C ASP A 502 19.87 -3.32 7.28
N VAL A 503 18.80 -4.10 7.18
CA VAL A 503 17.80 -4.27 8.25
C VAL A 503 18.24 -5.29 9.29
N ARG A 504 18.68 -6.47 8.86
CA ARG A 504 18.91 -7.64 9.72
C ARG A 504 20.31 -7.66 10.31
N PHE A 505 21.27 -7.14 9.57
CA PHE A 505 22.68 -7.10 9.95
C PHE A 505 23.20 -5.68 10.17
N LYS A 506 22.37 -4.64 9.98
CA LYS A 506 22.74 -3.22 10.16
C LYS A 506 23.94 -2.82 9.30
N SER A 507 24.03 -3.38 8.09
CA SER A 507 25.16 -3.19 7.19
C SER A 507 26.51 -3.54 7.84
N SER A 508 26.54 -4.63 8.59
CA SER A 508 27.75 -5.16 9.24
C SER A 508 27.81 -6.67 9.15
N ASN A 509 28.93 -7.20 8.69
CA ASN A 509 29.14 -8.63 8.53
C ASN A 509 29.69 -9.32 9.79
N GLU A 510 29.89 -8.60 10.90
CA GLU A 510 30.48 -9.12 12.15
C GLU A 510 29.78 -10.39 12.65
N LYS A 511 28.45 -10.43 12.56
CA LYS A 511 27.65 -11.61 12.96
C LYS A 511 27.87 -12.81 12.05
N LEU A 512 28.01 -12.55 10.74
CA LEU A 512 28.29 -13.59 9.75
C LEU A 512 29.73 -14.10 9.92
N GLU A 513 30.69 -13.20 10.19
CA GLU A 513 32.09 -13.54 10.51
C GLU A 513 32.19 -14.39 11.78
N ALA A 514 31.41 -14.05 12.80
CA ALA A 514 31.39 -14.77 14.07
C ALA A 514 30.66 -16.13 13.99
N GLY A 515 29.99 -16.45 12.88
CA GLY A 515 29.20 -17.68 12.75
C GLY A 515 27.99 -17.71 13.68
N GLU A 516 27.43 -16.54 14.03
CA GLU A 516 26.26 -16.48 14.90
C GLU A 516 25.03 -17.14 14.23
N PRO A 517 24.19 -17.86 14.99
CA PRO A 517 22.93 -18.36 14.46
C PRO A 517 22.01 -17.23 13.98
N ILE A 518 21.33 -17.47 12.87
CA ILE A 518 20.40 -16.53 12.24
C ILE A 518 18.98 -16.87 12.70
N TYR A 519 18.35 -15.93 13.39
CA TYR A 519 16.96 -16.04 13.85
C TYR A 519 16.11 -14.92 13.27
N GLN A 520 14.95 -15.27 12.70
CA GLN A 520 13.99 -14.29 12.19
C GLN A 520 12.56 -14.73 12.51
N GLY A 521 11.88 -13.92 13.35
CA GLY A 521 10.48 -14.16 13.70
C GLY A 521 9.52 -13.72 12.59
N PHE A 522 8.50 -14.52 12.35
CA PHE A 522 7.45 -14.32 11.35
C PHE A 522 6.06 -14.53 11.97
N ARG A 523 5.73 -13.68 12.94
CA ARG A 523 4.56 -13.79 13.83
C ARG A 523 4.52 -15.14 14.57
N SER A 524 3.64 -16.05 14.18
CA SER A 524 3.49 -17.38 14.81
C SER A 524 4.54 -18.39 14.34
N ALA A 525 5.24 -18.10 13.24
CA ALA A 525 6.32 -18.93 12.72
C ALA A 525 7.69 -18.28 12.98
N ASN A 526 8.75 -19.08 12.96
CA ASN A 526 10.12 -18.62 13.15
C ASN A 526 11.05 -19.28 12.14
N PHE A 527 12.06 -18.54 11.70
CA PHE A 527 13.21 -19.09 10.99
C PHE A 527 14.39 -19.23 11.95
N SER A 528 15.10 -20.35 11.86
CA SER A 528 16.34 -20.63 12.57
C SER A 528 17.31 -21.28 11.58
N GLY A 529 18.47 -20.66 11.39
CA GLY A 529 19.52 -21.15 10.51
C GLY A 529 20.90 -20.69 10.97
N SER A 530 21.88 -20.89 10.11
CA SER A 530 23.29 -20.61 10.32
C SER A 530 23.88 -19.96 9.07
N VAL A 531 25.15 -19.54 9.15
CA VAL A 531 25.84 -18.91 8.01
C VAL A 531 25.93 -19.84 6.80
N SER A 532 26.01 -21.16 6.98
CA SER A 532 26.01 -22.12 5.86
C SER A 532 24.67 -22.21 5.12
N ASP A 533 23.60 -21.65 5.69
CA ASP A 533 22.26 -21.66 5.10
C ASP A 533 22.01 -20.40 4.24
N VAL A 534 22.94 -19.43 4.26
CA VAL A 534 22.82 -18.17 3.53
C VAL A 534 22.99 -18.40 2.03
N VAL A 535 22.09 -17.85 1.24
CA VAL A 535 22.18 -17.76 -0.21
C VAL A 535 21.95 -16.30 -0.59
N ALA A 536 23.01 -15.62 -1.02
CA ALA A 536 22.92 -14.24 -1.44
C ALA A 536 22.35 -14.14 -2.85
N TYR A 537 21.48 -13.16 -3.07
CA TYR A 537 20.92 -12.87 -4.40
C TYR A 537 20.96 -11.38 -4.71
N PHE A 538 21.06 -11.05 -6.00
CA PHE A 538 20.99 -9.70 -6.53
C PHE A 538 19.88 -9.61 -7.57
N TYR A 539 18.97 -8.65 -7.42
CA TYR A 539 17.87 -8.43 -8.37
C TYR A 539 17.71 -6.93 -8.64
N SER A 540 18.09 -6.51 -9.85
CA SER A 540 18.01 -5.12 -10.29
C SER A 540 17.54 -5.02 -11.75
N PRO A 541 16.21 -5.10 -11.99
CA PRO A 541 15.65 -4.95 -13.33
C PRO A 541 16.13 -3.65 -14.03
N PRO A 542 16.37 -3.67 -15.35
CA PRO A 542 16.00 -4.72 -16.30
C PRO A 542 16.92 -5.95 -16.33
N GLY A 543 18.00 -5.99 -15.54
CA GLY A 543 18.82 -7.19 -15.37
C GLY A 543 18.08 -8.34 -14.66
N CYS A 544 18.47 -9.57 -14.96
CA CYS A 544 17.95 -10.79 -14.37
C CYS A 544 18.45 -10.97 -12.93
N LEU A 545 17.73 -11.79 -12.18
CA LEU A 545 18.08 -12.27 -10.86
C LEU A 545 19.42 -13.02 -10.95
N ARG A 546 20.27 -12.84 -9.94
CA ARG A 546 21.53 -13.56 -9.84
C ARG A 546 21.64 -14.17 -8.46
N ILE A 547 21.89 -15.47 -8.38
CA ILE A 547 22.36 -16.09 -7.16
C ILE A 547 23.87 -15.89 -7.11
N LEU A 548 24.34 -15.24 -6.05
CA LEU A 548 25.74 -14.86 -5.95
C LEU A 548 26.55 -16.05 -5.45
N ASP A 549 27.32 -16.67 -6.36
CA ASP A 549 28.33 -17.67 -6.04
C ASP A 549 29.68 -16.99 -5.74
N PRO A 550 30.28 -17.18 -4.54
CA PRO A 550 31.59 -16.62 -4.21
C PRO A 550 32.65 -16.91 -5.30
N LYS A 551 32.68 -18.13 -5.83
CA LYS A 551 33.68 -18.55 -6.83
C LYS A 551 33.61 -17.76 -8.13
N GLN A 552 32.45 -17.21 -8.45
CA GLN A 552 32.18 -16.56 -9.73
C GLN A 552 32.05 -15.04 -9.59
N HIS A 553 31.62 -14.55 -8.43
CA HIS A 553 31.14 -13.19 -8.25
C HIS A 553 31.96 -12.36 -7.27
N GLU A 554 32.76 -12.98 -6.38
CA GLU A 554 33.55 -12.25 -5.37
C GLU A 554 34.54 -11.28 -6.01
N ASP A 555 35.19 -11.71 -7.10
CA ASP A 555 36.16 -10.89 -7.84
C ASP A 555 35.57 -10.18 -9.08
N LEU A 556 34.24 -10.22 -9.26
CA LEU A 556 33.56 -9.62 -10.42
C LEU A 556 32.97 -8.25 -10.03
N PRO A 557 33.63 -7.10 -10.31
CA PRO A 557 33.27 -5.76 -9.84
C PRO A 557 32.05 -5.14 -10.57
N ILE A 558 30.90 -5.82 -10.53
CA ILE A 558 29.65 -5.40 -11.19
C ILE A 558 28.48 -5.17 -10.23
N PHE A 559 28.67 -5.41 -8.93
CA PHE A 559 27.66 -5.24 -7.88
C PHE A 559 27.95 -3.97 -7.06
N PRO A 560 26.95 -3.43 -6.33
CA PRO A 560 27.20 -2.39 -5.33
C PRO A 560 28.15 -2.87 -4.23
N ASP A 561 28.96 -1.96 -3.69
CA ASP A 561 30.03 -2.25 -2.71
C ASP A 561 29.58 -3.12 -1.53
N SER A 562 28.37 -2.89 -1.02
CA SER A 562 27.80 -3.62 0.12
C SER A 562 27.68 -5.14 -0.11
N PHE A 563 27.48 -5.57 -1.36
CA PHE A 563 27.38 -7.00 -1.67
C PHE A 563 28.70 -7.75 -1.44
N TYR A 564 29.84 -7.12 -1.70
CA TYR A 564 31.15 -7.75 -1.49
C TYR A 564 31.46 -8.02 -0.01
N GLU A 565 30.73 -7.40 0.92
CA GLU A 565 30.87 -7.68 2.36
C GLU A 565 30.31 -9.06 2.76
N PHE A 566 29.33 -9.57 2.01
CA PHE A 566 28.61 -10.80 2.34
C PHE A 566 28.53 -11.86 1.24
N ILE A 567 28.96 -11.58 0.00
CA ILE A 567 29.03 -12.59 -1.08
C ILE A 567 29.77 -13.85 -0.62
N LYS A 568 30.90 -13.69 0.10
CA LYS A 568 31.73 -14.81 0.61
C LYS A 568 30.99 -15.81 1.53
N TYR A 569 29.84 -15.44 2.09
CA TYR A 569 29.01 -16.34 2.91
C TYR A 569 27.92 -17.06 2.14
N SER A 570 27.67 -16.66 0.89
CA SER A 570 26.65 -17.28 0.07
C SER A 570 27.03 -18.72 -0.23
N ASN A 571 26.08 -19.63 -0.04
CA ASN A 571 26.24 -21.06 -0.27
C ASN A 571 25.24 -21.59 -1.31
N PRO A 572 25.50 -21.40 -2.61
CA PRO A 572 24.59 -21.82 -3.67
C PRO A 572 24.36 -23.33 -3.75
N SER A 573 25.17 -24.17 -3.08
CA SER A 573 24.96 -25.62 -3.04
C SER A 573 23.69 -26.05 -2.29
N ASN A 574 23.07 -25.13 -1.54
CA ASN A 574 21.77 -25.35 -0.93
C ASN A 574 20.64 -25.39 -1.98
N ILE A 575 20.89 -24.94 -3.21
CA ILE A 575 19.95 -25.03 -4.33
C ILE A 575 20.11 -26.38 -5.02
N LEU A 576 19.00 -27.08 -5.23
CA LEU A 576 18.94 -28.37 -5.90
C LEU A 576 18.59 -28.17 -7.38
N SER A 577 19.26 -28.90 -8.28
CA SER A 577 19.04 -28.81 -9.73
C SER A 577 17.69 -29.37 -10.20
N SER A 578 16.95 -30.03 -9.31
CA SER A 578 15.59 -30.51 -9.52
C SER A 578 14.83 -30.45 -8.21
N GLY A 579 13.52 -30.20 -8.27
CA GLY A 579 12.65 -30.28 -7.11
C GLY A 579 11.20 -30.49 -7.50
N ASN A 580 10.37 -30.72 -6.50
CA ASN A 580 8.94 -31.02 -6.65
C ASN A 580 8.07 -29.85 -6.18
N ALA A 581 8.63 -28.64 -6.08
CA ALA A 581 7.87 -27.46 -5.69
C ALA A 581 6.66 -27.30 -6.63
N ILE A 582 5.49 -27.10 -6.03
CA ILE A 582 4.28 -26.84 -6.79
C ILE A 582 4.31 -25.35 -7.16
N PRO A 583 4.05 -24.96 -8.43
CA PRO A 583 4.01 -23.56 -8.85
C PRO A 583 2.74 -22.84 -8.36
N PHE A 584 2.48 -22.88 -7.05
CA PHE A 584 1.25 -22.42 -6.43
C PHE A 584 0.96 -20.95 -6.75
N VAL A 585 1.96 -20.07 -6.61
CA VAL A 585 1.76 -18.63 -6.87
C VAL A 585 1.44 -18.40 -8.35
N GLN A 586 2.14 -19.07 -9.27
CA GLN A 586 1.93 -18.94 -10.71
C GLN A 586 0.53 -19.44 -11.12
N GLU A 587 0.11 -20.59 -10.59
CA GLU A 587 -1.16 -21.23 -10.96
C GLU A 587 -2.38 -20.60 -10.26
N LYS A 588 -2.29 -20.32 -8.96
CA LYS A 588 -3.43 -19.88 -8.14
C LYS A 588 -3.53 -18.38 -7.99
N ILE A 589 -2.40 -17.67 -7.94
CA ILE A 589 -2.38 -16.24 -7.62
C ILE A 589 -2.17 -15.39 -8.87
N PHE A 590 -1.06 -15.58 -9.59
CA PHE A 590 -0.78 -14.85 -10.84
C PHE A 590 -1.68 -15.33 -11.99
N LYS A 591 -2.07 -16.61 -11.98
CA LYS A 591 -2.86 -17.27 -13.03
C LYS A 591 -2.28 -17.08 -14.42
N LYS A 592 -0.95 -17.12 -14.50
CA LYS A 592 -0.18 -16.94 -15.73
C LYS A 592 0.99 -17.91 -15.74
N PRO A 593 1.25 -18.57 -16.88
CA PRO A 593 2.43 -19.41 -17.01
C PRO A 593 3.70 -18.54 -16.93
N ILE A 594 4.82 -19.17 -16.58
CA ILE A 594 6.14 -18.55 -16.63
C ILE A 594 6.44 -18.16 -18.09
N GLU A 595 6.79 -16.90 -18.29
CA GLU A 595 7.13 -16.36 -19.61
C GLU A 595 8.55 -16.81 -19.99
N LYS A 596 8.71 -17.46 -21.15
CA LYS A 596 10.02 -17.88 -21.68
C LYS A 596 10.75 -16.70 -22.33
N ASN A 597 11.17 -15.73 -21.52
CA ASN A 597 11.93 -14.54 -21.92
C ASN A 597 13.44 -14.76 -21.76
N TRP A 598 14.25 -13.72 -21.97
CA TRP A 598 15.71 -13.78 -21.76
C TRP A 598 16.07 -14.31 -20.36
N CYS A 599 15.46 -13.73 -19.31
CA CYS A 599 15.77 -14.11 -17.93
C CYS A 599 15.40 -15.55 -17.61
N TYR A 600 14.32 -16.10 -18.18
CA TYR A 600 14.01 -17.53 -18.05
C TYR A 600 15.17 -18.43 -18.54
N TYR A 601 15.75 -18.12 -19.70
CA TYR A 601 16.89 -18.89 -20.23
C TYR A 601 18.18 -18.62 -19.46
N PHE A 602 18.38 -17.37 -19.01
CA PHE A 602 19.50 -17.01 -18.15
C PHE A 602 19.47 -17.78 -16.83
N GLU A 603 18.33 -17.85 -16.12
CA GLU A 603 18.21 -18.59 -14.86
C GLU A 603 18.48 -20.09 -15.04
N LEU A 604 18.02 -20.69 -16.15
CA LEU A 604 18.30 -22.09 -16.46
C LEU A 604 19.80 -22.33 -16.74
N ALA A 605 20.44 -21.37 -17.41
CA ALA A 605 21.86 -21.43 -17.71
C ALA A 605 22.71 -21.21 -16.45
N ASP A 606 22.34 -20.26 -15.59
CA ASP A 606 23.04 -20.00 -14.33
C ASP A 606 22.88 -21.16 -13.34
N LEU A 607 21.70 -21.81 -13.32
CA LEU A 607 21.51 -23.07 -12.59
C LEU A 607 22.40 -24.19 -13.13
N ALA A 608 22.52 -24.34 -14.46
CA ALA A 608 23.40 -25.33 -15.07
C ALA A 608 24.88 -25.07 -14.76
N ARG A 609 25.26 -23.80 -14.64
CA ARG A 609 26.62 -23.37 -14.27
C ARG A 609 27.04 -23.87 -12.89
N GLN A 610 26.11 -24.05 -11.95
CA GLN A 610 26.42 -24.62 -10.63
C GLN A 610 27.02 -26.03 -10.71
N ASN A 611 26.69 -26.79 -11.75
CA ASN A 611 27.22 -28.13 -11.99
C ASN A 611 28.27 -28.14 -13.13
N GLU A 612 28.71 -26.97 -13.59
CA GLU A 612 29.64 -26.82 -14.72
C GLU A 612 29.17 -27.53 -16.00
N ASP A 613 27.85 -27.60 -16.23
CA ASP A 613 27.26 -28.23 -17.42
C ASP A 613 27.33 -27.27 -18.63
N TRP A 614 28.55 -27.09 -19.14
CA TRP A 614 28.86 -26.13 -20.20
C TRP A 614 28.12 -26.44 -21.52
N GLU A 615 27.91 -27.72 -21.85
CA GLU A 615 27.15 -28.13 -23.04
C GLU A 615 25.71 -27.63 -22.97
N LYS A 616 25.05 -27.82 -21.81
CA LYS A 616 23.68 -27.35 -21.60
C LYS A 616 23.58 -25.82 -21.65
N ILE A 617 24.53 -25.10 -21.06
CA ILE A 617 24.55 -23.62 -21.10
C ILE A 617 24.68 -23.13 -22.54
N ALA A 618 25.59 -23.71 -23.34
CA ALA A 618 25.76 -23.37 -24.75
C ALA A 618 24.49 -23.65 -25.56
N ALA A 619 23.81 -24.79 -25.30
CA ALA A 619 22.54 -25.12 -25.94
C ALA A 619 21.41 -24.13 -25.58
N LEU A 620 21.36 -23.65 -24.33
CA LEU A 620 20.41 -22.61 -23.90
C LEU A 620 20.73 -21.25 -24.55
N GLY A 621 22.02 -20.93 -24.73
CA GLY A 621 22.47 -19.74 -25.45
C GLY A 621 22.02 -19.76 -26.92
N ASP A 622 22.20 -20.90 -27.59
CA ASP A 622 21.78 -21.11 -28.98
C ASP A 622 20.27 -20.95 -29.17
N GLN A 623 19.49 -21.31 -28.16
CA GLN A 623 18.03 -21.17 -28.15
C GLN A 623 17.54 -19.75 -27.85
N SER A 624 18.34 -18.92 -27.17
CA SER A 624 17.87 -17.66 -26.59
C SER A 624 18.46 -16.41 -27.23
N ILE A 625 19.78 -16.38 -27.49
CA ILE A 625 20.51 -15.22 -28.01
C ILE A 625 19.94 -14.70 -29.35
N PRO A 626 19.49 -15.55 -30.30
CA PRO A 626 18.93 -15.07 -31.56
C PRO A 626 17.57 -14.35 -31.43
N TYR A 627 16.82 -14.62 -30.35
CA TYR A 627 15.43 -14.21 -30.20
C TYR A 627 15.22 -13.16 -29.10
N PHE A 628 16.14 -13.08 -28.15
CA PHE A 628 16.04 -12.22 -26.98
C PHE A 628 17.31 -11.38 -26.79
N SER A 629 17.24 -10.39 -25.91
CA SER A 629 18.39 -9.56 -25.58
C SER A 629 18.47 -9.36 -24.08
N ALA A 630 19.70 -9.35 -23.58
CA ALA A 630 19.97 -9.11 -22.18
C ALA A 630 19.56 -7.70 -21.75
N GLY A 631 18.97 -7.62 -20.57
CA GLY A 631 18.68 -6.35 -19.91
C GLY A 631 19.95 -5.70 -19.38
N ASP A 632 20.92 -6.53 -18.97
CA ASP A 632 22.25 -6.13 -18.51
C ASP A 632 23.34 -6.85 -19.32
N ALA A 633 24.35 -6.12 -19.78
CA ALA A 633 25.36 -6.68 -20.69
C ALA A 633 26.23 -7.76 -20.03
N SER A 634 26.38 -7.76 -18.70
CA SER A 634 27.20 -8.76 -18.01
C SER A 634 26.56 -10.16 -18.04
N GLU A 635 25.28 -10.28 -18.40
CA GLU A 635 24.58 -11.56 -18.51
C GLU A 635 25.10 -12.42 -19.67
N TYR A 636 25.72 -11.79 -20.68
CA TYR A 636 26.35 -12.51 -21.78
C TYR A 636 27.65 -13.22 -21.38
N ILE A 637 28.28 -12.84 -20.24
CA ILE A 637 29.53 -13.45 -19.76
C ILE A 637 29.34 -14.95 -19.51
N LEU A 638 28.19 -15.33 -18.95
CA LEU A 638 27.81 -16.73 -18.74
C LEU A 638 27.89 -17.58 -20.02
N PHE A 639 27.39 -17.04 -21.13
CA PHE A 639 27.40 -17.74 -22.41
C PHE A 639 28.77 -17.71 -23.08
N ILE A 640 29.56 -16.65 -22.86
CA ILE A 640 30.98 -16.61 -23.28
C ILE A 640 31.75 -17.77 -22.64
N GLU A 641 31.60 -17.98 -21.33
CA GLU A 641 32.26 -19.08 -20.61
C GLU A 641 31.88 -20.44 -21.21
N ALA A 642 30.58 -20.69 -21.38
CA ALA A 642 30.11 -21.97 -21.91
C ALA A 642 30.55 -22.23 -23.35
N TYR A 643 30.50 -21.23 -24.23
CA TYR A 643 30.98 -21.41 -25.60
C TYR A 643 32.49 -21.61 -25.66
N ALA A 644 33.27 -20.91 -24.84
CA ALA A 644 34.72 -21.10 -24.77
C ALA A 644 35.09 -22.51 -24.27
N HIS A 645 34.44 -23.00 -23.21
CA HIS A 645 34.66 -24.37 -22.69
C HIS A 645 34.33 -25.46 -23.72
N ASN A 646 33.38 -25.20 -24.63
CA ASN A 646 33.03 -26.10 -25.73
C ASN A 646 33.83 -25.84 -27.02
N ASN A 647 34.88 -25.02 -26.98
CA ASN A 647 35.71 -24.64 -28.14
C ASN A 647 34.91 -23.97 -29.28
N GLN A 648 33.76 -23.35 -28.98
CA GLN A 648 32.88 -22.65 -29.93
C GLN A 648 33.23 -21.15 -30.01
N TRP A 649 34.49 -20.84 -30.30
CA TRP A 649 35.02 -19.47 -30.31
C TRP A 649 34.40 -18.56 -31.37
N GLU A 650 33.85 -19.14 -32.43
CA GLU A 650 33.06 -18.42 -33.43
C GLU A 650 31.82 -17.74 -32.84
N LYS A 651 31.29 -18.25 -31.72
CA LYS A 651 30.16 -17.65 -30.98
C LYS A 651 30.62 -16.72 -29.86
N VAL A 652 31.81 -16.91 -29.33
CA VAL A 652 32.40 -16.03 -28.30
C VAL A 652 32.71 -14.64 -28.85
N ILE A 653 33.36 -14.57 -30.03
CA ILE A 653 33.83 -13.30 -30.61
C ILE A 653 32.70 -12.27 -30.77
N PRO A 654 31.53 -12.61 -31.36
CA PRO A 654 30.41 -11.67 -31.45
C PRO A 654 29.89 -11.19 -30.08
N LEU A 655 29.95 -12.03 -29.04
CA LEU A 655 29.51 -11.66 -27.70
C LEU A 655 30.49 -10.69 -27.02
N ILE A 656 31.79 -10.84 -27.24
CA ILE A 656 32.80 -9.86 -26.78
C ILE A 656 32.47 -8.48 -27.37
N ASP A 657 32.27 -8.42 -28.69
CA ASP A 657 31.93 -7.17 -29.39
C ASP A 657 30.59 -6.60 -28.91
N LEU A 658 29.61 -7.46 -28.62
CA LEU A 658 28.30 -7.05 -28.13
C LEU A 658 28.38 -6.44 -26.72
N ILE A 659 29.14 -7.05 -25.80
CA ILE A 659 29.35 -6.52 -24.45
C ILE A 659 30.05 -5.16 -24.54
N HIS A 660 31.16 -5.07 -25.28
CA HIS A 660 31.92 -3.83 -25.46
C HIS A 660 31.06 -2.69 -26.01
N GLN A 661 30.19 -2.97 -26.98
CA GLN A 661 29.27 -1.97 -27.55
C GLN A 661 28.19 -1.53 -26.58
N LYS A 662 27.70 -2.43 -25.73
CA LYS A 662 26.63 -2.14 -24.76
C LYS A 662 27.15 -1.43 -23.51
N ASP A 663 28.28 -1.89 -22.96
CA ASP A 663 28.90 -1.30 -21.78
C ASP A 663 30.42 -1.56 -21.74
N GLN A 664 31.19 -0.53 -22.11
CA GLN A 664 32.65 -0.57 -22.08
C GLN A 664 33.24 -0.74 -20.67
N LYS A 665 32.48 -0.44 -19.60
CA LYS A 665 32.97 -0.66 -18.23
C LYS A 665 33.14 -2.14 -17.92
N LEU A 666 32.46 -3.01 -18.66
CA LEU A 666 32.60 -4.46 -18.52
C LEU A 666 33.85 -5.02 -19.19
N ASP A 667 34.58 -4.25 -20.00
CA ASP A 667 35.81 -4.72 -20.64
C ASP A 667 36.85 -5.11 -19.59
N ALA A 668 37.06 -4.25 -18.58
CA ALA A 668 38.01 -4.48 -17.49
C ALA A 668 37.73 -5.78 -16.70
N PRO A 669 36.50 -6.05 -16.19
CA PRO A 669 36.18 -7.30 -15.53
C PRO A 669 36.11 -8.51 -16.48
N LEU A 670 35.82 -8.31 -17.77
CA LEU A 670 35.77 -9.39 -18.76
C LEU A 670 37.16 -9.87 -19.19
N CYS A 671 38.17 -8.99 -19.20
CA CYS A 671 39.52 -9.33 -19.66
C CYS A 671 40.16 -10.52 -18.92
N PRO A 672 40.21 -10.57 -17.58
CA PRO A 672 40.75 -11.72 -16.86
C PRO A 672 40.03 -13.03 -17.20
N ILE A 673 38.71 -12.98 -17.36
CA ILE A 673 37.88 -14.14 -17.72
C ILE A 673 38.26 -14.64 -19.12
N LEU A 674 38.32 -13.74 -20.11
CA LEU A 674 38.68 -14.10 -21.49
C LEU A 674 40.12 -14.62 -21.61
N GLN A 675 41.07 -14.00 -20.91
CA GLN A 675 42.47 -14.45 -20.91
C GLN A 675 42.62 -15.85 -20.32
N ARG A 676 41.91 -16.13 -19.21
CA ARG A 676 41.85 -17.46 -18.60
C ARG A 676 41.24 -18.48 -19.56
N LEU A 677 40.03 -18.20 -20.06
CA LEU A 677 39.32 -19.08 -20.99
C LEU A 677 40.11 -19.37 -22.27
N PHE A 678 40.78 -18.36 -22.82
CA PHE A 678 41.60 -18.50 -24.04
C PHE A 678 42.83 -19.37 -23.83
N THR A 679 43.42 -19.31 -22.63
CA THR A 679 44.57 -20.14 -22.25
C THR A 679 44.15 -21.57 -21.96
N GLU A 680 43.03 -21.77 -21.26
CA GLU A 680 42.51 -23.09 -20.88
C GLU A 680 41.88 -23.84 -22.05
N ASN A 681 41.22 -23.13 -22.98
CA ASN A 681 40.44 -23.71 -24.08
C ASN A 681 40.91 -23.16 -25.44
N LEU A 682 42.20 -23.30 -25.75
CA LEU A 682 42.82 -22.71 -26.94
C LEU A 682 42.19 -23.25 -28.25
N PRO A 683 41.78 -22.38 -29.21
CA PRO A 683 41.22 -22.84 -30.49
C PRO A 683 42.21 -23.72 -31.28
N ASP A 684 41.73 -24.87 -31.75
CA ASP A 684 42.52 -25.80 -32.57
C ASP A 684 42.88 -25.20 -33.94
N ASN A 685 41.95 -24.45 -34.52
CA ASN A 685 42.14 -23.78 -35.80
C ASN A 685 42.96 -22.49 -35.62
N SER A 686 44.11 -22.41 -36.30
CA SER A 686 45.02 -21.24 -36.26
C SER A 686 44.36 -19.92 -36.69
N SER A 687 43.44 -19.95 -37.66
CA SER A 687 42.68 -18.77 -38.07
C SER A 687 41.72 -18.32 -36.97
N MET A 688 41.01 -19.26 -36.34
CA MET A 688 40.12 -18.96 -35.22
C MET A 688 40.88 -18.43 -34.01
N ARG A 689 42.05 -19.01 -33.73
CA ARG A 689 42.96 -18.55 -32.67
C ARG A 689 43.38 -17.09 -32.88
N ASN A 690 43.75 -16.72 -34.10
CA ASN A 690 44.09 -15.34 -34.42
C ASN A 690 42.87 -14.42 -34.29
N ASN A 691 41.71 -14.83 -34.77
CA ASN A 691 40.49 -14.02 -34.69
C ASN A 691 40.05 -13.79 -33.24
N ALA A 692 40.10 -14.82 -32.40
CA ALA A 692 39.80 -14.71 -30.98
C ALA A 692 40.81 -13.80 -30.26
N ALA A 693 42.11 -13.96 -30.52
CA ALA A 693 43.14 -13.08 -29.97
C ALA A 693 42.96 -11.61 -30.39
N VAL A 694 42.59 -11.36 -31.66
CA VAL A 694 42.28 -10.01 -32.16
C VAL A 694 41.06 -9.43 -31.46
N ALA A 695 40.00 -10.21 -31.26
CA ALA A 695 38.79 -9.76 -30.56
C ALA A 695 39.07 -9.41 -29.09
N ILE A 696 39.86 -10.23 -28.40
CA ILE A 696 40.29 -9.99 -27.01
C ILE A 696 41.15 -8.71 -26.92
N ASN A 697 42.12 -8.54 -27.83
CA ASN A 697 42.96 -7.34 -27.86
C ASN A 697 42.17 -6.06 -28.22
N LYS A 698 41.12 -6.18 -29.05
CA LYS A 698 40.30 -5.05 -29.48
C LYS A 698 39.62 -4.32 -28.33
N ILE A 699 39.22 -5.05 -27.29
CA ILE A 699 38.59 -4.48 -26.09
C ILE A 699 39.63 -4.09 -25.01
N GLY A 700 40.93 -4.09 -25.36
CA GLY A 700 42.00 -3.63 -24.49
C GLY A 700 42.58 -4.69 -23.55
N CYS A 701 42.23 -5.97 -23.73
CA CYS A 701 42.79 -7.07 -22.94
C CYS A 701 44.20 -7.45 -23.44
N ASN A 702 45.16 -6.52 -23.36
CA ASN A 702 46.53 -6.83 -23.73
C ASN A 702 47.05 -7.98 -22.85
N ALA A 703 47.50 -9.07 -23.48
CA ALA A 703 48.31 -10.06 -22.78
C ALA A 703 49.51 -9.31 -22.16
N TYR A 704 49.71 -9.47 -20.85
CA TYR A 704 50.72 -8.80 -20.00
C TYR A 704 50.34 -7.43 -19.42
N THR A 705 49.54 -7.44 -18.35
CA THR A 705 49.83 -6.68 -17.12
C THR A 705 49.32 -7.48 -15.92
N GLN A 706 50.11 -8.46 -15.49
CA GLN A 706 50.32 -8.70 -14.06
C GLN A 706 51.61 -7.96 -13.67
#